data_AF-A0A7C1Z2N4-F1
#
_entry.id   AF-A0A7C1Z2N4-F1
#
_cell.length_a   1.000
_cell.length_b   1.000
_cell.length_c   1.000
_cell.angle_alpha   90.00
_cell.angle_beta   90.00
_cell.angle_gamma   90.00
#
_symmetry.space_group_name_H-M   'P 1'
#
loop_
_entity.id
_entity.type
_entity.pdbx_description
1 polymer ?
#
loop_
_entity_poly.entity_id
_entity_poly.type
_entity_poly.pdbx_seq_one_letter_code
_entity_poly.pdbx_strand_id
1 'polypeptide(L)'
;MRVRDPRRTLLRAGGGLALSLVLAFAGLALAGVAAGQEPLRPLRMEGKKTLYQRVLTRVGAEIHEAPDARARVISRVPPFSIFYVYARKLVDGAQWMQVSPSSRGNISGWIPAKQLVEWRQMLVGLFTRPGNRLPALFFRDRETLVEVLESEIGAGLAGHFRKEAEKGVADSPVIAMEPDTFIDPRRNFYLLPILDHFEADDDFSTKVLKVAVVNKNIQKETVRPVAGQEGDPLAGFKVAIAFVIDTTRSMGPYIDQTRDAIRRICEKTQTTKWRDRFHFALIGFRDSLKARPELEYTSRLFADFKGGRDCAALLSEAKAMTESGISSKGFSEDAFAGVDAALTRLDWEPYGGRFVVLVTDASARSGSNRYSTTRLNARELNSKAQSRGVALLTLHLRTPEGRHDHERAEAQYKALSRWPNLPPFYYALAAGARQFGAEVEQLADGLISQLGAEAAAYLEGARNKSRAKAGRSRDIDRLGHAMRLAYLGRTKGTPAPEVFEAWVAERSAQDRRKLALEIRVLLTKDQLSDLQMALRQIIEAGDLTELAPQDFFTQVRKLLILAQRDSSELARAKTLGDSVVLGEYLEGLPYQSALTGIDKESWLAMGAGERQEVIDDIEAKIQLYQDIHDNQDLWITLDDGRIKGDAVYPISLTDLP
;
A
#
# COMPACT_ATOMS: atom_id res chain seq x y z
N MET A 1 21.67 65.11 -79.33
CA MET A 1 23.07 65.55 -79.11
C MET A 1 23.60 64.65 -77.99
N ARG A 2 24.49 63.65 -78.11
CA ARG A 2 25.37 63.02 -79.11
C ARG A 2 25.19 61.50 -78.90
N VAL A 3 24.76 60.70 -79.87
CA VAL A 3 25.57 59.88 -80.81
C VAL A 3 26.92 59.39 -80.26
N ARG A 4 27.03 58.10 -79.88
CA ARG A 4 27.80 57.07 -80.62
C ARG A 4 27.79 55.70 -79.92
N ASP A 5 27.09 54.77 -80.56
CA ASP A 5 27.39 53.33 -80.70
C ASP A 5 28.71 53.19 -81.56
N PRO A 6 29.50 52.08 -81.59
CA PRO A 6 29.03 50.73 -81.93
C PRO A 6 29.75 49.48 -81.34
N ARG A 7 28.93 48.41 -81.18
CA ARG A 7 29.18 47.00 -81.55
C ARG A 7 30.38 46.22 -80.94
N ARG A 8 30.06 45.10 -80.26
CA ARG A 8 30.14 43.72 -80.82
C ARG A 8 29.75 42.63 -79.81
N THR A 9 28.77 41.79 -80.19
CA THR A 9 28.62 40.31 -79.97
C THR A 9 28.57 39.76 -78.52
N LEU A 10 27.79 38.75 -78.11
CA LEU A 10 27.11 37.62 -78.76
C LEU A 10 26.18 36.94 -77.69
N LEU A 11 24.97 36.50 -78.09
CA LEU A 11 24.12 35.33 -77.64
C LEU A 11 24.13 34.89 -76.15
N ARG A 12 23.06 34.42 -75.48
CA ARG A 12 21.71 33.84 -75.70
C ARG A 12 21.16 33.69 -74.25
N ALA A 13 19.90 33.49 -73.88
CA ALA A 13 18.57 33.30 -74.44
C ALA A 13 17.62 33.60 -73.24
N GLY A 14 16.45 34.22 -73.39
CA GLY A 14 15.23 33.59 -73.91
C GLY A 14 14.49 32.89 -72.75
N GLY A 15 13.22 33.10 -72.46
CA GLY A 15 12.13 33.90 -73.02
C GLY A 15 10.97 33.76 -72.03
N GLY A 16 10.20 34.83 -71.82
CA GLY A 16 9.15 34.86 -70.80
C GLY A 16 7.85 35.42 -71.35
N LEU A 17 6.76 34.89 -70.79
CA LEU A 17 5.38 35.38 -70.86
C LEU A 17 4.59 35.10 -72.14
N ALA A 18 4.10 33.87 -72.24
CA ALA A 18 2.79 33.59 -72.85
C ALA A 18 2.23 32.23 -72.38
N LEU A 19 2.14 31.96 -71.07
CA LEU A 19 1.52 30.73 -70.56
C LEU A 19 1.11 30.83 -69.07
N SER A 20 0.30 31.82 -68.69
CA SER A 20 -0.01 32.08 -67.28
C SER A 20 -1.46 31.80 -66.85
N LEU A 21 -2.31 31.22 -67.71
CA LEU A 21 -3.73 31.00 -67.36
C LEU A 21 -4.23 29.54 -67.38
N VAL A 22 -3.38 28.56 -67.70
CA VAL A 22 -3.74 27.11 -67.65
C VAL A 22 -3.04 26.37 -66.49
N LEU A 23 -2.04 26.98 -65.85
CA LEU A 23 -1.33 26.38 -64.70
C LEU A 23 -1.94 26.67 -63.32
N ALA A 24 -3.04 27.42 -63.24
CA ALA A 24 -3.74 27.65 -61.97
C ALA A 24 -4.66 26.48 -61.55
N PHE A 25 -4.98 25.55 -62.47
CA PHE A 25 -5.81 24.37 -62.17
C PHE A 25 -5.03 23.04 -62.07
N ALA A 26 -3.74 23.03 -62.45
CA ALA A 26 -2.88 21.84 -62.29
C ALA A 26 -2.03 21.86 -61.00
N GLY A 27 -1.92 23.02 -60.33
CA GLY A 27 -1.19 23.16 -59.06
C GLY A 27 -1.97 22.74 -57.81
N LEU A 28 -3.28 22.49 -57.92
CA LEU A 28 -4.15 22.10 -56.79
C LEU A 28 -4.35 20.58 -56.64
N ALA A 29 -3.71 19.75 -57.46
CA ALA A 29 -3.85 18.29 -57.40
C ALA A 29 -2.67 17.56 -56.72
N LEU A 30 -1.71 18.30 -56.16
CA LEU A 30 -0.54 17.76 -55.44
C LEU A 30 -0.36 18.38 -54.05
N ALA A 31 -1.41 18.99 -53.50
CA ALA A 31 -1.56 19.02 -52.04
C ALA A 31 -1.99 17.61 -51.64
N GLY A 32 -1.00 16.70 -51.55
CA GLY A 32 -1.19 15.43 -50.89
C GLY A 32 -1.87 15.75 -49.57
N VAL A 33 -3.10 15.26 -49.43
CA VAL A 33 -3.74 15.17 -48.13
C VAL A 33 -2.73 14.39 -47.32
N ALA A 34 -1.97 15.07 -46.48
CA ALA A 34 -1.36 14.45 -45.33
C ALA A 34 -2.57 13.96 -44.53
N ALA A 35 -3.08 12.78 -44.89
CA ALA A 35 -3.78 11.93 -43.97
C ALA A 35 -2.80 11.81 -42.82
N GLY A 36 -2.98 12.67 -41.81
CA GLY A 36 -2.30 12.51 -40.55
C GLY A 36 -2.60 11.08 -40.17
N GLN A 37 -1.58 10.22 -40.24
CA GLN A 37 -1.71 8.85 -39.81
C GLN A 37 -2.32 8.94 -38.42
N GLU A 38 -3.49 8.33 -38.23
CA GLU A 38 -4.05 8.25 -36.88
C GLU A 38 -2.90 7.74 -35.98
N PRO A 39 -2.60 8.45 -34.88
CA PRO A 39 -1.50 8.05 -34.02
C PRO A 39 -1.72 6.59 -33.64
N LEU A 40 -0.71 5.73 -33.85
CA LEU A 40 -0.82 4.31 -33.56
C LEU A 40 -1.36 4.15 -32.14
N ARG A 41 -2.48 3.45 -31.99
CA ARG A 41 -3.11 3.18 -30.69
C ARG A 41 -2.95 1.72 -30.31
N PRO A 42 -2.83 1.40 -29.01
CA PRO A 42 -2.90 0.02 -28.56
C PRO A 42 -4.25 -0.63 -28.91
N LEU A 43 -4.25 -1.96 -28.99
CA LEU A 43 -5.45 -2.78 -29.07
C LEU A 43 -6.31 -2.60 -27.83
N ARG A 44 -7.64 -2.55 -28.03
CA ARG A 44 -8.60 -2.50 -26.93
C ARG A 44 -8.82 -3.89 -26.34
N MET A 45 -9.12 -3.93 -25.04
CA MET A 45 -9.54 -5.16 -24.38
C MET A 45 -10.86 -5.65 -24.99
N GLU A 46 -11.00 -6.97 -25.10
CA GLU A 46 -12.21 -7.59 -25.62
C GLU A 46 -13.43 -7.17 -24.78
N GLY A 47 -14.52 -6.81 -25.46
CA GLY A 47 -15.74 -6.30 -24.82
C GLY A 47 -15.64 -4.89 -24.24
N LYS A 48 -14.50 -4.19 -24.35
CA LYS A 48 -14.31 -2.84 -23.81
C LYS A 48 -14.12 -1.81 -24.92
N LYS A 49 -14.77 -0.66 -24.81
CA LYS A 49 -14.69 0.43 -25.79
C LYS A 49 -13.51 1.34 -25.53
N THR A 50 -13.00 1.37 -24.30
CA THR A 50 -12.04 2.41 -23.91
C THR A 50 -10.76 1.91 -23.26
N LEU A 51 -10.71 0.66 -22.77
CA LEU A 51 -9.54 0.10 -22.10
C LEU A 51 -8.59 -0.60 -23.09
N TYR A 52 -7.29 -0.34 -22.94
CA TYR A 52 -6.25 -0.95 -23.77
C TYR A 52 -5.72 -2.26 -23.17
N GLN A 53 -5.30 -3.18 -24.03
CA GLN A 53 -4.66 -4.43 -23.63
C GLN A 53 -3.27 -4.16 -23.06
N ARG A 54 -3.01 -4.75 -21.90
CA ARG A 54 -1.70 -4.73 -21.24
C ARG A 54 -1.20 -6.15 -21.02
N VAL A 55 0.12 -6.29 -21.05
CA VAL A 55 0.82 -7.55 -20.79
C VAL A 55 1.98 -7.33 -19.85
N LEU A 56 2.30 -8.36 -19.08
CA LEU A 56 3.51 -8.46 -18.27
C LEU A 56 4.50 -9.43 -18.94
N THR A 57 5.77 -9.06 -18.98
CA THR A 57 6.82 -9.96 -19.47
C THR A 57 7.12 -11.09 -18.49
N ARG A 58 7.40 -12.30 -19.00
CA ARG A 58 7.95 -13.41 -18.23
C ARG A 58 9.47 -13.33 -18.17
N VAL A 59 10.07 -14.15 -17.31
CA VAL A 59 11.53 -14.30 -17.25
C VAL A 59 12.06 -14.76 -18.62
N GLY A 60 13.11 -14.10 -19.11
CA GLY A 60 13.71 -14.38 -20.40
C GLY A 60 12.93 -13.82 -21.60
N ALA A 61 12.02 -12.87 -21.38
CA ALA A 61 11.33 -12.19 -22.49
C ALA A 61 12.32 -11.38 -23.34
N GLU A 62 12.21 -11.54 -24.66
CA GLU A 62 13.04 -10.85 -25.64
C GLU A 62 12.16 -10.07 -26.60
N ILE A 63 12.56 -8.81 -26.90
CA ILE A 63 11.93 -8.00 -27.94
C ILE A 63 12.68 -8.25 -29.23
N HIS A 64 11.94 -8.67 -30.25
CA HIS A 64 12.41 -8.92 -31.61
C HIS A 64 11.99 -7.79 -32.55
N GLU A 65 12.79 -7.56 -33.58
CA GLU A 65 12.49 -6.56 -34.62
C GLU A 65 11.25 -6.95 -35.46
N ALA A 66 11.03 -8.25 -35.66
CA ALA A 66 9.91 -8.80 -36.41
C ALA A 66 9.31 -10.01 -35.65
N PRO A 67 8.04 -10.39 -35.93
CA PRO A 67 7.38 -11.54 -35.30
C PRO A 67 7.87 -12.87 -35.89
N ASP A 68 9.16 -13.14 -35.74
CA ASP A 68 9.87 -14.34 -36.21
C ASP A 68 10.95 -14.69 -35.18
N ALA A 69 11.05 -15.96 -34.80
CA ALA A 69 12.04 -16.42 -33.82
C ALA A 69 13.48 -16.25 -34.31
N ARG A 70 13.70 -16.10 -35.62
CA ARG A 70 15.00 -15.83 -36.26
C ARG A 70 15.29 -14.33 -36.40
N ALA A 71 14.30 -13.47 -36.16
CA ALA A 71 14.50 -12.03 -36.22
C ALA A 71 15.47 -11.56 -35.12
N ARG A 72 16.22 -10.50 -35.44
CA ARG A 72 17.17 -9.89 -34.51
C ARG A 72 16.49 -9.53 -33.20
N VAL A 73 17.09 -9.98 -32.09
CA VAL A 73 16.73 -9.54 -30.75
C VAL A 73 17.23 -8.10 -30.56
N ILE A 74 16.29 -7.17 -30.37
CA ILE A 74 16.55 -5.76 -30.08
C ILE A 74 17.08 -5.62 -28.66
N SER A 75 16.38 -6.24 -27.70
CA SER A 75 16.75 -6.17 -26.28
C SER A 75 16.11 -7.30 -25.49
N ARG A 76 16.79 -7.73 -24.44
CA ARG A 76 16.16 -8.49 -23.35
C ARG A 76 15.39 -7.54 -22.45
N VAL A 77 14.25 -8.00 -21.97
CA VAL A 77 13.37 -7.20 -21.13
C VAL A 77 13.39 -7.74 -19.71
N PRO A 78 13.50 -6.87 -18.69
CA PRO A 78 13.27 -7.30 -17.32
C PRO A 78 11.91 -7.98 -17.21
N PRO A 79 11.80 -9.07 -16.44
CA PRO A 79 10.51 -9.71 -16.22
C PRO A 79 9.56 -8.71 -15.54
N PHE A 80 8.27 -8.81 -15.87
CA PHE A 80 7.17 -7.99 -15.34
C PHE A 80 7.20 -6.53 -15.75
N SER A 81 7.96 -6.21 -16.80
CA SER A 81 7.80 -4.96 -17.52
C SER A 81 6.39 -4.91 -18.13
N ILE A 82 5.69 -3.80 -17.90
CA ILE A 82 4.34 -3.58 -18.40
C ILE A 82 4.44 -3.06 -19.83
N PHE A 83 3.71 -3.68 -20.75
CA PHE A 83 3.57 -3.18 -22.12
C PHE A 83 2.11 -3.08 -22.54
N TYR A 84 1.85 -2.09 -23.39
CA TYR A 84 0.65 -2.01 -24.20
C TYR A 84 0.83 -2.86 -25.46
N VAL A 85 -0.24 -3.57 -25.85
CA VAL A 85 -0.25 -4.40 -27.06
C VAL A 85 -0.80 -3.60 -28.23
N TYR A 86 -0.08 -3.50 -29.35
CA TYR A 86 -0.48 -2.76 -30.56
C TYR A 86 -0.94 -3.65 -31.70
N ALA A 87 -0.41 -4.87 -31.77
CA ALA A 87 -0.81 -5.84 -32.79
C ALA A 87 -0.58 -7.27 -32.28
N ARG A 88 -1.34 -8.21 -32.83
CA ARG A 88 -1.13 -9.65 -32.65
C ARG A 88 -0.90 -10.27 -34.02
N LYS A 89 0.06 -11.20 -34.13
CA LYS A 89 0.33 -11.93 -35.38
C LYS A 89 0.60 -13.39 -35.08
N LEU A 90 -0.01 -14.28 -35.85
CA LEU A 90 0.32 -15.70 -35.85
C LEU A 90 1.35 -15.95 -36.95
N VAL A 91 2.53 -16.46 -36.59
CA VAL A 91 3.61 -16.80 -37.52
C VAL A 91 4.14 -18.18 -37.11
N ASP A 92 4.15 -19.13 -38.04
CA ASP A 92 4.60 -20.51 -37.83
C ASP A 92 3.96 -21.19 -36.60
N GLY A 93 2.66 -20.95 -36.39
CA GLY A 93 1.90 -21.49 -35.25
C GLY A 93 2.20 -20.83 -33.90
N ALA A 94 3.14 -19.88 -33.83
CA ALA A 94 3.43 -19.09 -32.65
C ALA A 94 2.74 -17.72 -32.72
N GLN A 95 2.05 -17.35 -31.63
CA GLN A 95 1.46 -16.02 -31.51
C GLN A 95 2.50 -15.02 -31.02
N TRP A 96 2.54 -13.85 -31.65
CA TRP A 96 3.43 -12.73 -31.34
C TRP A 96 2.62 -11.48 -31.02
N MET A 97 3.14 -10.65 -30.13
CA MET A 97 2.52 -9.39 -29.73
C MET A 97 3.48 -8.24 -29.98
N GLN A 98 3.03 -7.23 -30.71
CA GLN A 98 3.77 -5.97 -30.88
C GLN A 98 3.51 -5.10 -29.65
N VAL A 99 4.58 -4.59 -29.03
CA VAL A 99 4.51 -3.98 -27.71
C VAL A 99 5.14 -2.58 -27.65
N SER A 100 4.65 -1.73 -26.75
CA SER A 100 5.29 -0.47 -26.33
C SER A 100 5.12 -0.26 -24.83
N PRO A 101 6.09 0.32 -24.10
CA PRO A 101 5.93 0.66 -22.69
C PRO A 101 4.89 1.76 -22.47
N SER A 102 4.46 2.47 -23.52
CA SER A 102 3.46 3.54 -23.42
C SER A 102 2.33 3.38 -24.43
N SER A 103 1.19 4.00 -24.14
CA SER A 103 0.06 4.11 -25.07
C SER A 103 0.27 5.12 -26.22
N ARG A 104 1.43 5.80 -26.27
CA ARG A 104 1.73 6.92 -27.19
C ARG A 104 2.28 6.51 -28.57
N GLY A 105 2.36 5.22 -28.88
CA GLY A 105 2.77 4.72 -30.20
C GLY A 105 4.27 4.46 -30.39
N ASN A 106 5.11 4.61 -29.37
CA ASN A 106 6.56 4.32 -29.44
C ASN A 106 6.82 2.80 -29.41
N ILE A 107 6.59 2.11 -30.52
CA ILE A 107 6.73 0.66 -30.62
C ILE A 107 8.15 0.21 -30.27
N SER A 108 8.25 -0.76 -29.36
CA SER A 108 9.52 -1.37 -28.97
C SER A 108 9.89 -2.57 -29.84
N GLY A 109 8.90 -3.33 -30.32
CA GLY A 109 9.10 -4.49 -31.18
C GLY A 109 8.07 -5.59 -30.90
N TRP A 110 8.44 -6.85 -31.16
CA TRP A 110 7.57 -8.02 -31.02
C TRP A 110 8.08 -8.97 -29.94
N ILE A 111 7.18 -9.46 -29.08
CA ILE A 111 7.49 -10.48 -28.08
C ILE A 111 6.60 -11.71 -28.35
N PRO A 112 7.12 -12.94 -28.27
CA PRO A 112 6.31 -14.16 -28.31
C PRO A 112 5.25 -14.14 -27.20
N ALA A 113 3.99 -14.44 -27.51
CA ALA A 113 2.90 -14.47 -26.53
C ALA A 113 3.17 -15.42 -25.35
N LYS A 114 3.88 -16.53 -25.58
CA LYS A 114 4.30 -17.47 -24.52
C LYS A 114 5.24 -16.85 -23.48
N GLN A 115 5.91 -15.75 -23.80
CA GLN A 115 6.77 -14.97 -22.90
C GLN A 115 6.00 -13.82 -22.24
N LEU A 116 4.68 -13.74 -22.42
CA LEU A 116 3.82 -12.71 -21.88
C LEU A 116 2.72 -13.33 -21.02
N VAL A 117 2.17 -12.50 -20.14
CA VAL A 117 0.94 -12.77 -19.38
C VAL A 117 0.00 -11.60 -19.63
N GLU A 118 -1.24 -11.88 -20.03
CA GLU A 118 -2.25 -10.83 -20.14
C GLU A 118 -2.58 -10.29 -18.76
N TRP A 119 -2.55 -8.97 -18.60
CA TRP A 119 -2.81 -8.33 -17.32
C TRP A 119 -3.91 -7.29 -17.46
N ARG A 120 -5.11 -7.68 -17.07
CA ARG A 120 -6.34 -6.93 -17.34
C ARG A 120 -6.54 -5.78 -16.36
N GLN A 121 -6.26 -6.02 -15.09
CA GLN A 121 -6.53 -5.12 -13.99
C GLN A 121 -5.24 -4.96 -13.20
N MET A 122 -4.84 -3.73 -12.85
CA MET A 122 -3.60 -3.44 -12.09
C MET A 122 -3.66 -3.96 -10.63
N LEU A 123 -4.43 -5.01 -10.38
CA LEU A 123 -4.60 -5.63 -9.09
C LEU A 123 -3.49 -6.63 -8.82
N VAL A 124 -2.97 -6.57 -7.62
CA VAL A 124 -1.93 -7.47 -7.11
C VAL A 124 -2.33 -7.96 -5.72
N GLY A 125 -2.07 -9.22 -5.44
CA GLY A 125 -2.15 -9.78 -4.09
C GLY A 125 -0.86 -9.54 -3.32
N LEU A 126 -0.98 -9.21 -2.03
CA LEU A 126 0.12 -9.28 -1.07
C LEU A 126 -0.26 -10.26 0.02
N PHE A 127 0.65 -11.16 0.40
CA PHE A 127 0.43 -12.04 1.54
C PHE A 127 0.27 -11.22 2.83
N THR A 128 -0.80 -11.48 3.58
CA THR A 128 -0.89 -10.95 4.94
C THR A 128 0.19 -11.60 5.80
N ARG A 129 0.70 -10.89 6.82
CA ARG A 129 1.81 -11.40 7.63
C ARG A 129 1.49 -12.77 8.26
N PRO A 130 2.36 -13.79 8.09
CA PRO A 130 2.15 -15.11 8.65
C PRO A 130 2.24 -15.07 10.18
N GLY A 131 1.73 -16.12 10.84
CA GLY A 131 1.73 -16.28 12.30
C GLY A 131 0.35 -16.34 12.92
N ASN A 132 -0.66 -15.79 12.24
CA ASN A 132 -2.07 -15.85 12.70
C ASN A 132 -2.95 -16.74 11.84
N ARG A 133 -2.42 -17.24 10.72
CA ARG A 133 -3.06 -18.16 9.78
C ARG A 133 -2.02 -19.14 9.26
N LEU A 134 -2.49 -20.23 8.67
CA LEU A 134 -1.65 -21.14 7.92
C LEU A 134 -1.23 -20.51 6.57
N PRO A 135 -0.15 -21.01 5.96
CA PRO A 135 0.27 -20.61 4.63
C PRO A 135 -0.85 -20.68 3.59
N ALA A 136 -0.86 -19.71 2.68
CA ALA A 136 -1.73 -19.76 1.51
C ALA A 136 -1.32 -20.95 0.62
N LEU A 137 -2.31 -21.64 0.07
CA LEU A 137 -2.12 -22.79 -0.81
C LEU A 137 -2.39 -22.37 -2.25
N PHE A 138 -1.48 -22.74 -3.15
CA PHE A 138 -1.59 -22.49 -4.58
C PHE A 138 -2.02 -23.79 -5.27
N PHE A 139 -3.26 -23.80 -5.75
CA PHE A 139 -3.85 -24.92 -6.46
C PHE A 139 -3.57 -24.84 -7.95
N ARG A 140 -3.35 -25.99 -8.59
CA ARG A 140 -3.20 -26.11 -10.04
C ARG A 140 -4.49 -25.70 -10.75
N ASP A 141 -5.61 -26.19 -10.24
CA ASP A 141 -6.92 -26.12 -10.89
C ASP A 141 -7.92 -25.37 -10.01
N ARG A 142 -8.79 -24.59 -10.66
CA ARG A 142 -9.80 -23.76 -9.97
C ARG A 142 -10.82 -24.63 -9.26
N GLU A 143 -11.28 -25.66 -9.95
CA GLU A 143 -12.38 -26.53 -9.55
C GLU A 143 -12.09 -27.21 -8.21
N THR A 144 -10.86 -27.68 -8.02
CA THR A 144 -10.45 -28.29 -6.74
C THR A 144 -10.42 -27.28 -5.60
N LEU A 145 -9.96 -26.04 -5.85
CA LEU A 145 -10.00 -25.01 -4.81
C LEU A 145 -11.44 -24.61 -4.47
N VAL A 146 -12.32 -24.49 -5.47
CA VAL A 146 -13.75 -24.21 -5.26
C VAL A 146 -14.39 -25.32 -4.42
N GLU A 147 -14.17 -26.59 -4.76
CA GLU A 147 -14.64 -27.73 -3.97
C GLU A 147 -14.14 -27.67 -2.51
N VAL A 148 -12.88 -27.31 -2.30
CA VAL A 148 -12.31 -27.12 -0.95
C VAL A 148 -13.02 -25.98 -0.19
N LEU A 149 -13.42 -24.90 -0.85
CA LEU A 149 -14.04 -23.75 -0.19
C LEU A 149 -15.53 -23.97 0.10
N GLU A 150 -16.25 -24.62 -0.82
CA GLU A 150 -17.69 -24.84 -0.76
C GLU A 150 -18.06 -26.09 0.07
N SER A 151 -17.10 -26.99 0.32
CA SER A 151 -17.31 -28.19 1.13
C SER A 151 -17.45 -27.90 2.64
N GLU A 152 -18.40 -28.58 3.30
CA GLU A 152 -18.53 -28.58 4.77
C GLU A 152 -17.26 -29.05 5.49
N ILE A 153 -16.50 -29.97 4.87
CA ILE A 153 -15.22 -30.48 5.39
C ILE A 153 -14.00 -29.76 4.78
N GLY A 154 -14.22 -28.63 4.12
CA GLY A 154 -13.22 -27.89 3.36
C GLY A 154 -11.92 -27.59 4.10
N ALA A 155 -12.00 -27.18 5.37
CA ALA A 155 -10.82 -26.94 6.20
C ALA A 155 -9.97 -28.21 6.40
N GLY A 156 -10.63 -29.38 6.50
CA GLY A 156 -9.98 -30.68 6.57
C GLY A 156 -9.29 -31.06 5.26
N LEU A 157 -9.96 -30.83 4.11
CA LEU A 157 -9.41 -31.04 2.77
C LEU A 157 -8.20 -30.14 2.51
N ALA A 158 -8.30 -28.85 2.80
CA ALA A 158 -7.17 -27.92 2.71
C ALA A 158 -6.00 -28.36 3.61
N GLY A 159 -6.30 -28.88 4.81
CA GLY A 159 -5.31 -29.44 5.71
C GLY A 159 -4.64 -30.72 5.17
N HIS A 160 -5.38 -31.55 4.44
CA HIS A 160 -4.86 -32.74 3.77
C HIS A 160 -3.94 -32.37 2.61
N PHE A 161 -4.40 -31.53 1.68
CA PHE A 161 -3.60 -31.11 0.52
C PHE A 161 -2.33 -30.36 0.91
N ARG A 162 -2.38 -29.56 1.98
CA ARG A 162 -1.16 -28.96 2.56
C ARG A 162 -0.14 -30.03 2.96
N LYS A 163 -0.55 -31.08 3.66
CA LYS A 163 0.36 -32.16 4.09
C LYS A 163 0.92 -32.95 2.91
N GLU A 164 0.16 -33.10 1.84
CA GLU A 164 0.65 -33.72 0.60
C GLU A 164 1.71 -32.85 -0.07
N ALA A 165 1.47 -31.55 -0.19
CA ALA A 165 2.42 -30.59 -0.74
C ALA A 165 3.71 -30.53 0.11
N GLU A 166 3.60 -30.54 1.45
CA GLU A 166 4.74 -30.62 2.38
C GLU A 166 5.61 -31.88 2.17
N LYS A 167 4.98 -32.99 1.74
CA LYS A 167 5.68 -34.25 1.45
C LYS A 167 6.19 -34.35 0.02
N GLY A 168 5.88 -33.37 -0.84
CA GLY A 168 6.26 -33.39 -2.25
C GLY A 168 5.53 -34.48 -3.06
N VAL A 169 4.28 -34.79 -2.73
CA VAL A 169 3.45 -35.72 -3.53
C VAL A 169 3.27 -35.15 -4.94
N ALA A 170 3.72 -35.87 -5.97
CA ALA A 170 3.80 -35.39 -7.34
C ALA A 170 2.45 -34.91 -7.92
N ASP A 171 1.38 -35.64 -7.62
CA ASP A 171 0.03 -35.37 -8.15
C ASP A 171 -0.83 -34.53 -7.19
N SER A 172 -0.25 -33.92 -6.16
CA SER A 172 -1.01 -33.04 -5.28
C SER A 172 -1.65 -31.91 -6.09
N PRO A 173 -2.90 -31.53 -5.80
CA PRO A 173 -3.52 -30.37 -6.44
C PRO A 173 -2.88 -29.06 -5.99
N VAL A 174 -2.22 -29.04 -4.82
CA VAL A 174 -1.45 -27.90 -4.33
C VAL A 174 -0.04 -27.99 -4.88
N ILE A 175 0.29 -27.08 -5.80
CA ILE A 175 1.58 -27.05 -6.50
C ILE A 175 2.63 -26.16 -5.83
N ALA A 176 2.19 -25.31 -4.89
CA ALA A 176 3.08 -24.55 -4.03
C ALA A 176 2.34 -24.00 -2.80
N MET A 177 3.12 -23.49 -1.85
CA MET A 177 2.61 -22.86 -0.65
C MET A 177 3.40 -21.59 -0.37
N GLU A 178 2.74 -20.61 0.24
CA GLU A 178 3.43 -19.50 0.88
C GLU A 178 4.47 -20.03 1.89
N PRO A 179 5.65 -19.39 2.01
CA PRO A 179 6.63 -19.78 3.03
C PRO A 179 6.12 -19.52 4.45
N ASP A 180 6.64 -20.26 5.43
CA ASP A 180 6.29 -20.06 6.85
C ASP A 180 6.77 -18.72 7.43
N THR A 181 7.70 -18.04 6.75
CA THR A 181 8.21 -16.72 7.14
C THR A 181 7.68 -15.65 6.19
N PHE A 182 7.55 -14.42 6.68
CA PHE A 182 6.96 -13.34 5.90
C PHE A 182 7.82 -12.98 4.69
N ILE A 183 7.19 -12.70 3.56
CA ILE A 183 7.85 -12.14 2.39
C ILE A 183 7.73 -10.62 2.49
N ASP A 184 8.82 -9.92 2.84
CA ASP A 184 8.84 -8.45 2.85
C ASP A 184 9.02 -7.93 1.41
N PRO A 185 7.98 -7.33 0.79
CA PRO A 185 8.04 -6.88 -0.60
C PRO A 185 9.04 -5.74 -0.82
N ARG A 186 9.52 -5.06 0.24
CA ARG A 186 10.56 -4.02 0.12
C ARG A 186 11.96 -4.60 0.00
N ARG A 187 12.18 -5.82 0.48
CA ARG A 187 13.49 -6.50 0.45
C ARG A 187 13.54 -7.55 -0.66
N ASN A 188 12.50 -8.39 -0.75
CA ASN A 188 12.31 -9.35 -1.82
C ASN A 188 11.04 -9.00 -2.55
N PHE A 189 11.17 -8.06 -3.48
CA PHE A 189 10.03 -7.63 -4.25
C PHE A 189 9.44 -8.78 -5.05
N TYR A 190 8.14 -8.97 -4.85
CA TYR A 190 7.33 -9.89 -5.60
C TYR A 190 6.03 -9.20 -6.02
N LEU A 191 5.44 -9.73 -7.08
CA LEU A 191 4.09 -9.39 -7.50
C LEU A 191 3.25 -10.67 -7.51
N LEU A 192 1.99 -10.54 -7.13
CA LEU A 192 0.96 -11.55 -7.40
C LEU A 192 -0.13 -10.91 -8.27
N PRO A 193 0.15 -10.58 -9.55
CA PRO A 193 -0.87 -10.04 -10.44
C PRO A 193 -2.08 -10.97 -10.48
N ILE A 194 -3.26 -10.38 -10.33
CA ILE A 194 -4.52 -11.09 -10.48
C ILE A 194 -4.86 -11.12 -11.97
N LEU A 195 -4.92 -12.32 -12.53
CA LEU A 195 -5.14 -12.59 -13.95
C LEU A 195 -6.61 -12.87 -14.25
N ASP A 196 -7.27 -13.56 -13.32
CA ASP A 196 -8.68 -13.93 -13.39
C ASP A 196 -9.24 -14.09 -11.98
N HIS A 197 -10.56 -14.10 -11.84
CA HIS A 197 -11.22 -14.29 -10.56
C HIS A 197 -12.53 -15.05 -10.69
N PHE A 198 -12.92 -15.68 -9.59
CA PHE A 198 -14.19 -16.35 -9.38
C PHE A 198 -14.63 -16.11 -7.93
N GLU A 199 -15.93 -16.06 -7.67
CA GLU A 199 -16.46 -15.98 -6.31
C GLU A 199 -17.03 -17.36 -5.94
N ALA A 200 -16.48 -17.97 -4.90
CA ALA A 200 -17.00 -19.23 -4.38
C ALA A 200 -18.33 -19.00 -3.66
N ASP A 201 -19.25 -19.96 -3.79
CA ASP A 201 -20.53 -19.97 -3.08
C ASP A 201 -20.32 -20.51 -1.67
N ASP A 202 -19.77 -19.65 -0.83
CA ASP A 202 -19.35 -19.97 0.53
C ASP A 202 -19.82 -18.87 1.51
N ASP A 203 -19.85 -19.17 2.82
CA ASP A 203 -20.35 -18.23 3.84
C ASP A 203 -19.60 -16.87 3.90
N PHE A 204 -18.49 -16.73 3.17
CA PHE A 204 -17.61 -15.57 3.19
C PHE A 204 -17.50 -14.88 1.82
N SER A 205 -18.22 -15.34 0.79
CA SER A 205 -18.09 -14.90 -0.61
C SER A 205 -16.62 -14.84 -1.06
N THR A 206 -15.87 -15.88 -0.73
CA THR A 206 -14.42 -15.93 -0.90
C THR A 206 -14.04 -15.78 -2.37
N LYS A 207 -13.18 -14.80 -2.69
CA LYS A 207 -12.61 -14.69 -4.04
C LYS A 207 -11.55 -15.76 -4.27
N VAL A 208 -11.74 -16.52 -5.32
CA VAL A 208 -10.79 -17.47 -5.91
C VAL A 208 -10.07 -16.73 -7.03
N LEU A 209 -8.76 -16.55 -6.88
CA LEU A 209 -7.94 -15.68 -7.71
C LEU A 209 -6.97 -16.52 -8.52
N LYS A 210 -6.96 -16.34 -9.84
CA LYS A 210 -5.86 -16.82 -10.69
C LYS A 210 -4.74 -15.81 -10.60
N VAL A 211 -3.57 -16.24 -10.13
CA VAL A 211 -2.40 -15.38 -9.94
C VAL A 211 -1.18 -15.96 -10.64
N ALA A 212 -0.22 -15.08 -10.94
CA ALA A 212 1.13 -15.48 -11.27
C ALA A 212 2.07 -15.02 -10.15
N VAL A 213 3.06 -15.82 -9.74
CA VAL A 213 4.08 -15.37 -8.79
C VAL A 213 5.31 -14.87 -9.54
N VAL A 214 5.81 -13.74 -9.05
CA VAL A 214 6.87 -12.95 -9.66
C VAL A 214 7.92 -12.71 -8.61
N ASN A 215 9.18 -13.07 -8.85
CA ASN A 215 10.25 -12.75 -7.90
C ASN A 215 11.47 -12.19 -8.65
N LYS A 216 11.99 -11.03 -8.24
CA LYS A 216 13.20 -10.44 -8.84
C LYS A 216 14.43 -11.34 -8.75
N ASN A 217 14.44 -12.28 -7.80
CA ASN A 217 15.58 -13.19 -7.58
C ASN A 217 15.65 -14.39 -8.53
N ILE A 218 14.71 -14.56 -9.48
CA ILE A 218 14.69 -15.71 -10.40
C ILE A 218 15.94 -15.75 -11.32
N GLN A 219 16.70 -14.66 -11.44
CA GLN A 219 17.95 -14.63 -12.22
C GLN A 219 19.24 -14.85 -11.42
N LYS A 220 19.16 -14.99 -10.09
CA LYS A 220 20.31 -15.49 -9.32
C LYS A 220 20.11 -16.98 -9.13
N GLU A 221 21.07 -17.79 -9.62
CA GLU A 221 21.17 -19.20 -9.28
C GLU A 221 20.79 -19.38 -7.82
N THR A 222 19.92 -20.37 -7.57
CA THR A 222 19.49 -20.83 -6.27
C THR A 222 20.59 -20.58 -5.24
N VAL A 223 20.45 -19.49 -4.48
CA VAL A 223 21.16 -19.36 -3.22
C VAL A 223 20.53 -20.46 -2.40
N ARG A 224 21.13 -21.66 -2.48
CA ARG A 224 20.88 -22.73 -1.53
C ARG A 224 20.90 -22.05 -0.17
N PRO A 225 19.90 -22.28 0.70
CA PRO A 225 19.99 -21.80 2.06
C PRO A 225 21.38 -22.18 2.53
N VAL A 226 22.15 -21.21 3.04
CA VAL A 226 23.41 -21.54 3.69
C VAL A 226 23.03 -22.39 4.90
N ALA A 227 22.95 -23.71 4.68
CA ALA A 227 22.86 -24.70 5.71
C ALA A 227 24.17 -24.59 6.46
N GLY A 228 24.14 -23.89 7.61
CA GLY A 228 25.37 -23.66 8.38
C GLY A 228 25.43 -22.38 9.22
N GLN A 229 24.40 -21.53 9.31
CA GLN A 229 24.35 -20.60 10.45
C GLN A 229 23.75 -21.30 11.66
N GLU A 230 24.58 -22.10 12.33
CA GLU A 230 24.37 -22.53 13.71
C GLU A 230 24.43 -21.30 14.62
N GLY A 231 23.28 -20.64 14.79
CA GLY A 231 23.08 -19.55 15.72
C GLY A 231 21.58 -19.33 15.91
N ASP A 232 21.17 -18.82 17.07
CA ASP A 232 19.77 -18.45 17.32
C ASP A 232 19.30 -17.49 16.19
N PRO A 233 18.34 -17.88 15.33
CA PRO A 233 17.84 -17.03 14.24
C PRO A 233 17.29 -15.68 14.71
N LEU A 234 16.99 -15.57 16.00
CA LEU A 234 16.51 -14.36 16.68
C LEU A 234 17.60 -13.63 17.46
N ALA A 235 18.88 -14.01 17.34
CA ALA A 235 19.99 -13.35 18.04
C ALA A 235 20.07 -11.83 17.77
N GLY A 236 19.67 -11.40 16.57
CA GLY A 236 19.59 -9.97 16.21
C GLY A 236 18.21 -9.33 16.40
N PHE A 237 17.19 -10.08 16.84
CA PHE A 237 15.84 -9.54 17.05
C PHE A 237 15.84 -8.56 18.21
N LYS A 238 15.63 -7.28 17.89
CA LYS A 238 15.48 -6.17 18.84
C LYS A 238 14.06 -5.63 18.78
N VAL A 239 13.59 -5.15 19.92
CA VAL A 239 12.26 -4.57 20.10
C VAL A 239 12.40 -3.08 20.39
N ALA A 240 11.75 -2.27 19.56
CA ALA A 240 11.62 -0.83 19.74
C ALA A 240 10.19 -0.49 20.18
N ILE A 241 10.07 0.32 21.23
CA ILE A 241 8.79 0.77 21.79
C ILE A 241 8.82 2.30 21.89
N ALA A 242 7.96 2.97 21.13
CA ALA A 242 7.76 4.41 21.25
C ALA A 242 6.49 4.68 22.08
N PHE A 243 6.66 5.34 23.22
CA PHE A 243 5.54 5.86 24.01
C PHE A 243 5.16 7.23 23.47
N VAL A 244 3.91 7.34 22.99
CA VAL A 244 3.31 8.58 22.53
C VAL A 244 2.29 8.98 23.58
N ILE A 245 2.65 9.97 24.39
CA ILE A 245 1.91 10.33 25.60
C ILE A 245 1.25 11.68 25.40
N ASP A 246 -0.03 11.72 25.71
CA ASP A 246 -0.79 12.93 25.84
C ASP A 246 -0.29 13.74 27.06
N THR A 247 0.12 14.97 26.81
CA THR A 247 0.69 15.88 27.79
C THR A 247 -0.18 17.12 28.00
N THR A 248 -1.47 17.01 27.77
CA THR A 248 -2.42 18.07 28.09
C THR A 248 -2.79 18.09 29.57
N ARG A 249 -3.53 19.11 29.97
CA ARG A 249 -3.75 19.44 31.39
C ARG A 249 -4.51 18.35 32.16
N SER A 250 -5.35 17.56 31.50
CA SER A 250 -6.07 16.45 32.15
C SER A 250 -5.17 15.25 32.46
N MET A 251 -3.97 15.20 31.85
CA MET A 251 -3.14 14.00 31.84
C MET A 251 -2.15 13.87 33.00
N GLY A 252 -1.93 14.88 33.85
CA GLY A 252 -0.92 14.86 34.92
C GLY A 252 -0.83 13.58 35.73
N PRO A 253 -1.92 13.13 36.39
CA PRO A 253 -1.90 11.90 37.17
C PRO A 253 -1.52 10.67 36.34
N TYR A 254 -1.86 10.65 35.05
CA TYR A 254 -1.62 9.53 34.14
C TYR A 254 -0.20 9.56 33.54
N ILE A 255 0.37 10.74 33.33
CA ILE A 255 1.78 10.91 32.96
C ILE A 255 2.66 10.28 34.05
N ASP A 256 2.39 10.56 35.32
CA ASP A 256 3.11 9.97 36.45
C ASP A 256 3.05 8.44 36.45
N GLN A 257 1.86 7.88 36.22
CA GLN A 257 1.72 6.43 36.14
C GLN A 257 2.40 5.82 34.92
N THR A 258 2.46 6.56 33.81
CA THR A 258 3.16 6.12 32.60
C THR A 258 4.66 6.08 32.85
N ARG A 259 5.21 7.09 33.53
CA ARG A 259 6.61 7.08 34.00
C ARG A 259 6.89 5.87 34.90
N ASP A 260 5.98 5.59 35.82
CA ASP A 260 6.09 4.45 36.72
C ASP A 260 6.04 3.11 35.99
N ALA A 261 5.19 3.01 34.96
CA ALA A 261 5.13 1.84 34.12
C ALA A 261 6.40 1.67 33.30
N ILE A 262 6.88 2.73 32.63
CA ILE A 262 8.16 2.74 31.89
C ILE A 262 9.29 2.28 32.81
N ARG A 263 9.34 2.78 34.06
CA ARG A 263 10.30 2.35 35.08
C ARG A 263 10.23 0.85 35.36
N ARG A 264 9.04 0.29 35.58
CA ARG A 264 8.86 -1.16 35.80
C ARG A 264 9.28 -1.99 34.59
N ILE A 265 9.00 -1.53 33.37
CA ILE A 265 9.45 -2.20 32.14
C ILE A 265 10.98 -2.18 32.07
N CYS A 266 11.58 -1.03 32.35
CA CYS A 266 13.01 -0.84 32.42
C CYS A 266 13.67 -1.77 33.44
N GLU A 267 13.14 -1.85 34.67
CA GLU A 267 13.63 -2.75 35.71
C GLU A 267 13.59 -4.22 35.26
N LYS A 268 12.52 -4.66 34.57
CA LYS A 268 12.40 -6.03 34.03
C LYS A 268 13.36 -6.29 32.87
N THR A 269 13.52 -5.32 31.96
CA THR A 269 14.26 -5.48 30.70
C THR A 269 15.77 -5.23 30.82
N GLN A 270 16.23 -4.53 31.87
CA GLN A 270 17.65 -4.22 32.08
C GLN A 270 18.46 -5.31 32.80
N THR A 271 17.88 -6.49 33.02
CA THR A 271 18.66 -7.69 33.36
C THR A 271 19.75 -7.90 32.28
N THR A 272 20.96 -8.35 32.68
CA THR A 272 22.17 -8.35 31.81
C THR A 272 21.96 -9.06 30.47
N LYS A 273 20.99 -9.97 30.37
CA LYS A 273 20.69 -10.73 29.16
C LYS A 273 19.83 -10.00 28.12
N TRP A 274 18.95 -9.08 28.54
CA TRP A 274 17.95 -8.45 27.66
C TRP A 274 18.16 -6.95 27.42
N ARG A 275 19.10 -6.34 28.16
CA ARG A 275 19.42 -4.90 28.12
C ARG A 275 19.58 -4.35 26.70
N ASP A 276 20.27 -5.08 25.82
CA ASP A 276 20.55 -4.60 24.45
C ASP A 276 19.46 -4.93 23.43
N ARG A 277 18.42 -5.67 23.86
CA ARG A 277 17.29 -6.08 23.01
C ARG A 277 16.13 -5.08 23.02
N PHE A 278 16.00 -4.25 24.05
CA PHE A 278 14.93 -3.25 24.16
C PHE A 278 15.44 -1.83 23.96
N HIS A 279 14.69 -1.07 23.18
CA HIS A 279 14.98 0.33 22.88
C HIS A 279 13.69 1.12 23.01
N PHE A 280 13.74 2.19 23.78
CA PHE A 280 12.55 2.99 24.08
C PHE A 280 12.66 4.36 23.45
N ALA A 281 11.54 4.91 23.02
CA ALA A 281 11.43 6.30 22.61
C ALA A 281 10.27 6.95 23.36
N LEU A 282 10.35 8.26 23.54
CA LEU A 282 9.37 9.03 24.27
C LEU A 282 8.99 10.28 23.47
N ILE A 283 7.69 10.38 23.14
CA ILE A 283 7.09 11.48 22.40
C ILE A 283 5.94 12.01 23.23
N GLY A 284 5.94 13.32 23.48
CA GLY A 284 4.79 14.01 24.06
C GLY A 284 4.01 14.71 22.96
N PHE A 285 2.70 14.73 23.05
CA PHE A 285 1.85 15.58 22.22
C PHE A 285 0.86 16.37 23.07
N ARG A 286 0.36 17.46 22.51
CA ARG A 286 -0.70 18.30 23.10
C ARG A 286 -1.76 18.54 22.05
N ASP A 287 -2.05 19.81 21.77
CA ASP A 287 -3.01 20.21 20.76
C ASP A 287 -2.38 21.23 19.81
N SER A 288 -3.12 21.61 18.78
CA SER A 288 -2.67 22.47 17.70
C SER A 288 -2.22 23.85 18.17
N LEU A 289 -0.96 24.20 17.87
CA LEU A 289 -0.46 25.56 18.06
C LEU A 289 -1.19 26.60 17.18
N LYS A 290 -1.87 26.18 16.09
CA LYS A 290 -2.75 27.07 15.32
C LYS A 290 -4.02 27.44 16.09
N ALA A 291 -4.49 26.55 16.97
CA ALA A 291 -5.66 26.79 17.80
C ALA A 291 -5.31 27.54 19.09
N ARG A 292 -4.17 27.18 19.70
CA ARG A 292 -3.66 27.70 20.97
C ARG A 292 -2.12 27.78 20.93
N PRO A 293 -1.53 28.90 20.49
CA PRO A 293 -0.08 29.06 20.40
C PRO A 293 0.68 28.85 21.72
N GLU A 294 0.01 29.07 22.85
CA GLU A 294 0.58 29.00 24.19
C GLU A 294 0.80 27.56 24.70
N LEU A 295 0.40 26.53 23.93
CA LEU A 295 0.60 25.12 24.26
C LEU A 295 2.06 24.64 24.10
N GLU A 296 3.00 25.52 23.73
CA GLU A 296 4.44 25.29 23.55
C GLU A 296 4.80 24.37 22.37
N TYR A 297 4.19 23.18 22.26
CA TYR A 297 4.41 22.23 21.17
C TYR A 297 3.14 21.45 20.82
N THR A 298 2.97 21.12 19.53
CA THR A 298 1.99 20.09 19.13
C THR A 298 2.53 18.69 19.43
N SER A 299 3.76 18.38 18.98
CA SER A 299 4.44 17.11 19.26
C SER A 299 5.95 17.31 19.44
N ARG A 300 6.51 16.69 20.48
CA ARG A 300 7.91 16.82 20.88
C ARG A 300 8.52 15.45 21.14
N LEU A 301 9.67 15.21 20.52
CA LEU A 301 10.52 14.06 20.80
C LEU A 301 11.35 14.39 22.05
N PHE A 302 11.15 13.65 23.13
CA PHE A 302 11.93 13.77 24.37
C PHE A 302 13.11 12.80 24.38
N ALA A 303 12.89 11.56 23.92
CA ALA A 303 13.95 10.56 23.76
C ALA A 303 13.75 9.77 22.47
N ASP A 304 14.81 9.57 21.69
CA ASP A 304 14.84 8.61 20.58
C ASP A 304 15.30 7.24 21.06
N PHE A 305 15.32 6.24 20.17
CA PHE A 305 15.74 4.88 20.52
C PHE A 305 17.20 4.78 20.99
N LYS A 306 18.08 5.70 20.56
CA LYS A 306 19.49 5.71 20.96
C LYS A 306 19.62 6.20 22.40
N GLY A 307 18.94 7.29 22.73
CA GLY A 307 18.86 7.84 24.09
C GLY A 307 18.09 6.94 25.06
N GLY A 308 17.06 6.25 24.58
CA GLY A 308 16.26 5.33 25.39
C GLY A 308 16.78 3.89 25.48
N ARG A 309 18.04 3.63 25.09
CA ARG A 309 18.74 2.38 25.45
C ARG A 309 19.11 2.36 26.95
N ASP A 310 19.40 3.52 27.51
CA ASP A 310 19.64 3.67 28.95
C ASP A 310 18.35 4.10 29.65
N CYS A 311 17.81 3.21 30.48
CA CYS A 311 16.61 3.50 31.25
C CYS A 311 16.79 4.63 32.25
N ALA A 312 17.99 4.89 32.78
CA ALA A 312 18.21 6.04 33.65
C ALA A 312 18.03 7.34 32.86
N ALA A 313 18.60 7.42 31.65
CA ALA A 313 18.42 8.54 30.74
C ALA A 313 16.96 8.70 30.30
N LEU A 314 16.30 7.61 29.90
CA LEU A 314 14.88 7.62 29.52
C LEU A 314 13.98 8.11 30.67
N LEU A 315 14.21 7.66 31.89
CA LEU A 315 13.44 8.09 33.06
C LEU A 315 13.72 9.56 33.41
N SER A 316 14.92 10.07 33.14
CA SER A 316 15.22 11.49 33.26
C SER A 316 14.43 12.32 32.24
N GLU A 317 14.41 11.91 30.98
CA GLU A 317 13.60 12.57 29.94
C GLU A 317 12.10 12.48 30.24
N ALA A 318 11.65 11.34 30.77
CA ALA A 318 10.27 11.15 31.18
C ALA A 318 9.85 12.10 32.31
N LYS A 319 10.76 12.45 33.24
CA LYS A 319 10.51 13.47 34.27
C LYS A 319 10.36 14.87 33.68
N ALA A 320 11.09 15.19 32.61
CA ALA A 320 11.01 16.49 31.94
C ALA A 320 9.67 16.68 31.18
N MET A 321 9.01 15.58 30.80
CA MET A 321 7.71 15.60 30.13
C MET A 321 6.58 15.95 31.10
N THR A 322 6.24 17.23 31.22
CA THR A 322 5.18 17.70 32.12
C THR A 322 3.88 18.05 31.38
N GLU A 323 2.75 17.97 32.09
CA GLU A 323 1.46 18.40 31.56
C GLU A 323 1.47 19.88 31.16
N SER A 324 0.61 20.25 30.21
CA SER A 324 0.38 21.64 29.83
C SER A 324 -0.18 22.43 31.01
N GLY A 325 0.38 23.62 31.27
CA GLY A 325 -0.16 24.55 32.26
C GLY A 325 -1.53 25.13 31.88
N ILE A 326 -1.92 25.04 30.60
CA ILE A 326 -3.18 25.57 30.06
C ILE A 326 -4.01 24.50 29.35
N SER A 327 -5.32 24.75 29.23
CA SER A 327 -6.24 23.87 28.52
C SER A 327 -6.16 24.03 27.00
N SER A 328 -6.37 22.93 26.28
CA SER A 328 -6.58 22.88 24.83
C SER A 328 -7.85 23.65 24.42
N LYS A 329 -8.07 23.85 23.10
CA LYS A 329 -9.24 24.61 22.62
C LYS A 329 -10.56 23.86 22.83
N GLY A 330 -10.51 22.54 22.81
CA GLY A 330 -11.66 21.67 23.04
C GLY A 330 -11.17 20.29 23.41
N PHE A 331 -12.10 19.38 23.72
CA PHE A 331 -11.76 18.07 24.25
C PHE A 331 -10.95 17.20 23.27
N SER A 332 -11.13 17.36 21.95
CA SER A 332 -10.26 16.68 20.98
C SER A 332 -8.90 17.34 20.85
N GLU A 333 -7.89 16.49 20.79
CA GLU A 333 -6.47 16.88 20.80
C GLU A 333 -5.74 16.29 19.59
N ASP A 334 -4.48 16.65 19.40
CA ASP A 334 -3.74 16.31 18.17
C ASP A 334 -2.93 15.01 18.33
N ALA A 335 -3.60 13.95 18.84
CA ALA A 335 -2.98 12.65 19.08
C ALA A 335 -2.35 12.03 17.82
N PHE A 336 -2.97 12.25 16.65
CA PHE A 336 -2.42 11.81 15.38
C PHE A 336 -1.09 12.49 15.05
N ALA A 337 -0.84 13.74 15.46
CA ALA A 337 0.45 14.40 15.31
C ALA A 337 1.54 13.77 16.19
N GLY A 338 1.17 13.28 17.38
CA GLY A 338 2.07 12.51 18.24
C GLY A 338 2.48 11.18 17.60
N VAL A 339 1.50 10.43 17.08
CA VAL A 339 1.75 9.15 16.41
C VAL A 339 2.54 9.37 15.12
N ASP A 340 2.20 10.37 14.31
CA ASP A 340 2.93 10.69 13.09
C ASP A 340 4.38 11.10 13.37
N ALA A 341 4.63 11.87 14.44
CA ALA A 341 5.99 12.18 14.88
C ALA A 341 6.79 10.92 15.24
N ALA A 342 6.16 9.92 15.87
CA ALA A 342 6.81 8.64 16.14
C ALA A 342 7.14 7.87 14.84
N LEU A 343 6.26 7.94 13.82
CA LEU A 343 6.47 7.26 12.53
C LEU A 343 7.50 7.94 11.63
N THR A 344 7.69 9.26 11.78
CA THR A 344 8.52 10.08 10.88
C THR A 344 9.86 10.49 11.47
N ARG A 345 9.97 10.69 12.79
CA ARG A 345 11.19 11.18 13.45
C ARG A 345 12.06 10.08 14.03
N LEU A 346 11.54 8.85 14.17
CA LEU A 346 12.28 7.72 14.73
C LEU A 346 12.79 6.78 13.63
N ASP A 347 14.00 6.26 13.82
CA ASP A 347 14.57 5.23 12.96
C ASP A 347 14.11 3.84 13.40
N TRP A 348 13.15 3.27 12.68
CA TRP A 348 12.59 1.95 12.96
C TRP A 348 13.35 0.80 12.28
N GLU A 349 14.22 1.08 11.31
CA GLU A 349 14.83 0.06 10.48
C GLU A 349 15.64 -1.00 11.26
N PRO A 350 16.43 -0.64 12.28
CA PRO A 350 17.22 -1.60 13.07
C PRO A 350 16.41 -2.64 13.85
N TYR A 351 15.09 -2.48 13.97
CA TYR A 351 14.27 -3.22 14.93
C TYR A 351 13.36 -4.26 14.26
N GLY A 352 13.29 -5.43 14.87
CA GLY A 352 12.45 -6.55 14.45
C GLY A 352 11.02 -6.41 14.96
N GLY A 353 10.86 -6.08 16.25
CA GLY A 353 9.60 -5.71 16.87
C GLY A 353 9.46 -4.18 16.93
N ARG A 354 8.37 -3.64 16.40
CA ARG A 354 8.16 -2.20 16.22
C ARG A 354 6.80 -1.81 16.78
N PHE A 355 6.77 -1.12 17.91
CA PHE A 355 5.53 -0.81 18.63
C PHE A 355 5.43 0.67 18.97
N VAL A 356 4.28 1.27 18.65
CA VAL A 356 3.89 2.58 19.18
C VAL A 356 2.76 2.36 20.19
N VAL A 357 2.92 2.90 21.39
CA VAL A 357 1.91 2.88 22.45
C VAL A 357 1.41 4.30 22.64
N LEU A 358 0.20 4.57 22.15
CA LEU A 358 -0.52 5.83 22.35
C LEU A 358 -1.23 5.79 23.72
N VAL A 359 -1.06 6.85 24.51
CA VAL A 359 -1.73 7.05 25.79
C VAL A 359 -2.46 8.39 25.77
N THR A 360 -3.78 8.40 25.94
CA THR A 360 -4.61 9.62 25.88
C THR A 360 -5.96 9.40 26.56
N ASP A 361 -6.58 10.47 27.06
CA ASP A 361 -7.94 10.49 27.60
C ASP A 361 -8.98 11.13 26.65
N ALA A 362 -8.55 11.51 25.45
CA ALA A 362 -9.35 12.22 24.48
C ALA A 362 -9.30 11.60 23.08
N SER A 363 -10.29 11.93 22.26
CA SER A 363 -10.31 11.67 20.82
C SER A 363 -9.30 12.52 20.06
N ALA A 364 -8.88 12.01 18.91
CA ALA A 364 -8.01 12.73 18.01
C ALA A 364 -8.80 13.72 17.14
N ARG A 365 -8.16 14.80 16.72
CA ARG A 365 -8.66 15.64 15.63
C ARG A 365 -8.70 14.84 14.32
N SER A 366 -9.83 14.87 13.63
CA SER A 366 -9.95 14.32 12.26
C SER A 366 -9.05 15.10 11.30
N GLY A 367 -8.71 14.49 10.17
CA GLY A 367 -7.89 15.11 9.12
C GLY A 367 -8.48 16.40 8.56
N SER A 368 -9.81 16.46 8.44
CA SER A 368 -10.57 17.63 7.99
C SER A 368 -10.62 18.79 8.99
N ASN A 369 -10.33 18.52 10.27
CA ASN A 369 -10.31 19.58 11.25
C ASN A 369 -9.21 20.59 10.88
N ARG A 370 -9.56 21.87 10.73
CA ARG A 370 -8.59 22.94 10.39
C ARG A 370 -7.39 23.04 11.33
N TYR A 371 -7.51 22.49 12.55
CA TYR A 371 -6.45 22.45 13.55
C TYR A 371 -5.66 21.15 13.56
N SER A 372 -6.05 20.13 12.78
CA SER A 372 -5.25 18.92 12.59
C SER A 372 -3.90 19.25 11.96
N THR A 373 -2.83 18.81 12.61
CA THR A 373 -1.48 19.01 12.09
C THR A 373 -1.16 18.03 10.98
N THR A 374 -1.65 16.78 11.08
CA THR A 374 -1.34 15.73 10.10
C THR A 374 -2.25 15.75 8.89
N ARG A 375 -3.48 16.28 9.01
CA ARG A 375 -4.54 16.14 8.00
C ARG A 375 -4.90 14.68 7.66
N LEU A 376 -4.45 13.70 8.45
CA LEU A 376 -4.75 12.28 8.28
C LEU A 376 -5.87 11.84 9.24
N ASN A 377 -6.70 10.89 8.83
CA ASN A 377 -7.58 10.17 9.75
C ASN A 377 -6.88 8.90 10.28
N ALA A 378 -7.56 8.22 11.21
CA ALA A 378 -7.04 7.02 11.88
C ALA A 378 -6.63 5.90 10.90
N ARG A 379 -7.39 5.71 9.81
CA ARG A 379 -7.15 4.65 8.82
C ARG A 379 -5.89 4.92 8.02
N GLU A 380 -5.73 6.13 7.49
CA GLU A 380 -4.58 6.53 6.69
C GLU A 380 -3.31 6.52 7.54
N LEU A 381 -3.40 6.95 8.80
CA LEU A 381 -2.29 6.87 9.74
C LEU A 381 -1.93 5.41 10.10
N ASN A 382 -2.91 4.52 10.22
CA ASN A 382 -2.66 3.07 10.35
C ASN A 382 -1.97 2.52 9.09
N SER A 383 -2.42 2.86 7.89
CA SER A 383 -1.77 2.44 6.63
C SER A 383 -0.31 2.91 6.58
N LYS A 384 -0.07 4.17 6.95
CA LYS A 384 1.28 4.75 7.09
C LYS A 384 2.15 3.96 8.08
N ALA A 385 1.62 3.51 9.21
CA ALA A 385 2.33 2.66 10.17
C ALA A 385 2.58 1.24 9.63
N GLN A 386 1.58 0.63 9.00
CA GLN A 386 1.63 -0.72 8.44
C GLN A 386 2.68 -0.85 7.33
N SER A 387 2.84 0.18 6.50
CA SER A 387 3.89 0.24 5.46
C SER A 387 5.31 0.19 6.04
N ARG A 388 5.48 0.62 7.30
CA ARG A 388 6.74 0.56 8.06
C ARG A 388 6.84 -0.66 8.98
N GLY A 389 5.83 -1.52 8.97
CA GLY A 389 5.74 -2.68 9.87
C GLY A 389 5.65 -2.32 11.35
N VAL A 390 5.12 -1.13 11.67
CA VAL A 390 4.91 -0.65 13.03
C VAL A 390 3.50 -1.01 13.48
N ALA A 391 3.36 -1.65 14.64
CA ALA A 391 2.05 -1.87 15.27
C ALA A 391 1.68 -0.69 16.17
N LEU A 392 0.45 -0.22 16.04
CA LEU A 392 -0.11 0.84 16.87
C LEU A 392 -1.01 0.23 17.94
N LEU A 393 -0.78 0.61 19.19
CA LEU A 393 -1.57 0.20 20.34
C LEU A 393 -2.08 1.46 21.03
N THR A 394 -3.34 1.45 21.45
CA THR A 394 -3.93 2.62 22.12
C THR A 394 -4.45 2.26 23.50
N LEU A 395 -3.94 2.96 24.51
CA LEU A 395 -4.43 2.99 25.88
C LEU A 395 -5.30 4.24 26.04
N HIS A 396 -6.62 4.05 25.93
CA HIS A 396 -7.59 5.13 26.00
C HIS A 396 -8.20 5.21 27.40
N LEU A 397 -7.94 6.31 28.08
CA LEU A 397 -8.42 6.60 29.43
C LEU A 397 -9.84 7.16 29.36
N ARG A 398 -10.83 6.38 29.79
CA ARG A 398 -12.23 6.80 29.81
C ARG A 398 -12.53 7.60 31.08
N THR A 399 -12.05 8.83 31.12
CA THR A 399 -12.28 9.78 32.21
C THR A 399 -13.75 10.23 32.26
N PRO A 400 -14.31 10.55 33.44
CA PRO A 400 -15.67 11.08 33.55
C PRO A 400 -15.90 12.33 32.70
N GLU A 401 -14.90 13.20 32.61
CA GLU A 401 -14.91 14.45 31.83
C GLU A 401 -15.12 14.17 30.34
N GLY A 402 -14.55 13.08 29.83
CA GLY A 402 -14.65 12.66 28.43
C GLY A 402 -15.91 11.86 28.07
N ARG A 403 -16.94 11.76 28.92
CA ARG A 403 -18.08 10.84 28.67
C ARG A 403 -18.76 11.01 27.31
N HIS A 404 -18.78 12.24 26.79
CA HIS A 404 -19.39 12.58 25.50
C HIS A 404 -18.45 12.34 24.31
N ASP A 405 -17.20 12.01 24.59
CA ASP A 405 -16.13 11.83 23.62
C ASP A 405 -15.73 10.37 23.44
N HIS A 406 -15.98 9.53 24.45
CA HIS A 406 -15.48 8.15 24.49
C HIS A 406 -15.84 7.32 23.25
N GLU A 407 -17.07 7.44 22.74
CA GLU A 407 -17.51 6.66 21.57
C GLU A 407 -16.73 7.03 20.31
N ARG A 408 -16.50 8.33 20.12
CA ARG A 408 -15.71 8.86 19.00
C ARG A 408 -14.25 8.44 19.12
N ALA A 409 -13.65 8.61 20.30
CA ALA A 409 -12.29 8.17 20.58
C ALA A 409 -12.13 6.66 20.35
N GLU A 410 -13.08 5.86 20.83
CA GLU A 410 -13.08 4.40 20.63
C GLU A 410 -13.12 4.01 19.15
N ALA A 411 -13.98 4.63 18.35
CA ALA A 411 -14.07 4.38 16.92
C ALA A 411 -12.75 4.73 16.20
N GLN A 412 -12.20 5.90 16.49
CA GLN A 412 -10.93 6.36 15.92
C GLN A 412 -9.78 5.43 16.30
N TYR A 413 -9.66 5.07 17.57
CA TYR A 413 -8.52 4.30 18.05
C TYR A 413 -8.61 2.82 17.68
N LYS A 414 -9.81 2.24 17.55
CA LYS A 414 -9.97 0.92 16.92
C LYS A 414 -9.54 0.91 15.46
N ALA A 415 -9.85 1.96 14.70
CA ALA A 415 -9.37 2.10 13.32
C ALA A 415 -7.85 2.28 13.28
N LEU A 416 -7.29 3.10 14.17
CA LEU A 416 -5.86 3.38 14.28
C LEU A 416 -5.05 2.14 14.66
N SER A 417 -5.56 1.30 15.56
CA SER A 417 -4.84 0.14 16.11
C SER A 417 -5.14 -1.18 15.38
N ARG A 418 -5.66 -1.12 14.16
CA ARG A 418 -5.99 -2.32 13.38
C ARG A 418 -4.72 -3.07 12.95
N TRP A 419 -4.78 -4.41 13.01
CA TRP A 419 -3.77 -5.30 12.45
C TRP A 419 -4.46 -6.45 11.69
N PRO A 420 -3.98 -6.86 10.50
CA PRO A 420 -4.61 -7.94 9.74
C PRO A 420 -4.76 -9.24 10.54
N ASN A 421 -5.95 -9.86 10.44
CA ASN A 421 -6.30 -11.13 11.10
C ASN A 421 -6.23 -11.13 12.65
N LEU A 422 -6.17 -9.96 13.28
CA LEU A 422 -6.23 -9.77 14.72
C LEU A 422 -7.28 -8.71 15.09
N PRO A 423 -7.84 -8.77 16.32
CA PRO A 423 -8.65 -7.67 16.82
C PRO A 423 -7.81 -6.37 16.92
N PRO A 424 -8.45 -5.19 16.86
CA PRO A 424 -7.74 -3.93 17.11
C PRO A 424 -7.09 -3.89 18.49
N PHE A 425 -5.86 -3.38 18.57
CA PHE A 425 -5.11 -3.18 19.81
C PHE A 425 -5.53 -1.90 20.56
N TYR A 426 -6.84 -1.78 20.79
CA TYR A 426 -7.47 -0.71 21.56
C TYR A 426 -7.85 -1.20 22.95
N TYR A 427 -7.44 -0.45 23.97
CA TYR A 427 -7.70 -0.77 25.36
C TYR A 427 -8.40 0.41 26.04
N ALA A 428 -9.69 0.25 26.30
CA ALA A 428 -10.46 1.17 27.13
C ALA A 428 -10.14 0.93 28.60
N LEU A 429 -9.67 1.98 29.28
CA LEU A 429 -9.27 1.94 30.68
C LEU A 429 -10.20 2.83 31.50
N ALA A 430 -10.76 2.32 32.60
CA ALA A 430 -11.54 3.15 33.50
C ALA A 430 -10.63 4.13 34.25
N ALA A 431 -11.18 5.26 34.68
CA ALA A 431 -10.44 6.26 35.43
C ALA A 431 -9.89 5.68 36.74
N GLY A 432 -8.56 5.73 36.92
CA GLY A 432 -7.91 5.37 38.17
C GLY A 432 -6.47 4.89 38.02
N ALA A 433 -5.60 5.37 38.89
CA ALA A 433 -4.16 5.23 38.72
C ALA A 433 -3.60 3.81 38.74
N ARG A 434 -4.24 2.94 39.54
CA ARG A 434 -3.80 1.56 39.74
C ARG A 434 -4.16 0.63 38.57
N GLN A 435 -5.23 0.92 37.85
CA GLN A 435 -5.66 0.08 36.72
C GLN A 435 -4.78 0.33 35.50
N PHE A 436 -4.50 1.60 35.19
CA PHE A 436 -3.59 1.97 34.11
C PHE A 436 -2.20 1.33 34.30
N GLY A 437 -1.58 1.51 35.47
CA GLY A 437 -0.25 0.96 35.74
C GLY A 437 -0.16 -0.57 35.58
N ALA A 438 -1.23 -1.30 35.91
CA ALA A 438 -1.31 -2.75 35.73
C ALA A 438 -1.52 -3.16 34.26
N GLU A 439 -2.24 -2.35 33.48
CA GLU A 439 -2.50 -2.62 32.05
C GLU A 439 -1.27 -2.35 31.19
N VAL A 440 -0.52 -1.28 31.47
CA VAL A 440 0.78 -1.04 30.82
C VAL A 440 1.77 -2.15 31.15
N GLU A 441 1.78 -2.64 32.39
CA GLU A 441 2.64 -3.74 32.79
C GLU A 441 2.29 -5.07 32.09
N GLN A 442 1.00 -5.36 31.90
CA GLN A 442 0.56 -6.54 31.14
C GLN A 442 0.91 -6.45 29.66
N LEU A 443 0.76 -5.26 29.08
CA LEU A 443 1.22 -5.00 27.72
C LEU A 443 2.72 -5.26 27.63
N ALA A 444 3.50 -4.75 28.56
CA ALA A 444 4.94 -4.96 28.60
C ALA A 444 5.34 -6.42 28.79
N ASP A 445 4.67 -7.16 29.69
CA ASP A 445 4.90 -8.60 29.85
C ASP A 445 4.65 -9.34 28.53
N GLY A 446 3.56 -8.98 27.82
CA GLY A 446 3.28 -9.51 26.49
C GLY A 446 4.31 -9.11 25.45
N LEU A 447 4.95 -7.94 25.54
CA LEU A 447 6.04 -7.54 24.64
C LEU A 447 7.35 -8.25 24.99
N ILE A 448 7.62 -8.51 26.27
CA ILE A 448 8.79 -9.26 26.76
C ILE A 448 8.71 -10.73 26.35
N SER A 449 7.53 -11.36 26.39
CA SER A 449 7.35 -12.73 25.89
C SER A 449 7.69 -12.86 24.40
N GLN A 450 7.72 -11.76 23.64
CA GLN A 450 8.06 -11.80 22.22
C GLN A 450 9.53 -12.04 21.90
N LEU A 451 10.43 -11.96 22.89
CA LEU A 451 11.87 -12.13 22.67
C LEU A 451 12.31 -13.60 22.50
N GLY A 452 11.39 -14.56 22.65
CA GLY A 452 11.65 -15.98 22.43
C GLY A 452 11.25 -16.84 23.62
N ALA A 453 11.42 -18.16 23.47
CA ALA A 453 10.99 -19.15 24.46
C ALA A 453 11.62 -18.93 25.84
N GLU A 454 12.85 -18.41 25.89
CA GLU A 454 13.53 -18.12 27.15
C GLU A 454 12.92 -16.93 27.91
N ALA A 455 12.57 -15.85 27.21
CA ALA A 455 11.88 -14.71 27.82
C ALA A 455 10.46 -15.10 28.26
N ALA A 456 9.78 -15.94 27.47
CA ALA A 456 8.49 -16.52 27.85
C ALA A 456 8.61 -17.39 29.12
N ALA A 457 9.62 -18.26 29.24
CA ALA A 457 9.85 -19.09 30.42
C ALA A 457 10.22 -18.26 31.67
N TYR A 458 11.02 -17.20 31.52
CA TYR A 458 11.31 -16.24 32.59
C TYR A 458 10.03 -15.58 33.13
N LEU A 459 9.14 -15.18 32.23
CA LEU A 459 7.85 -14.59 32.59
C LEU A 459 6.87 -15.62 33.18
N GLU A 460 6.88 -16.87 32.73
CA GLU A 460 6.06 -17.94 33.32
C GLU A 460 6.45 -18.21 34.78
N GLY A 461 7.75 -18.21 35.09
CA GLY A 461 8.25 -18.26 36.47
C GLY A 461 7.78 -17.07 37.34
N ALA A 462 7.64 -15.89 36.74
CA ALA A 462 7.15 -14.68 37.41
C ALA A 462 5.61 -14.60 37.50
N ARG A 463 4.87 -15.25 36.58
CA ARG A 463 3.41 -15.16 36.41
C ARG A 463 2.58 -16.08 37.31
N ASN A 464 3.20 -16.87 38.19
CA ASN A 464 2.51 -17.84 39.06
C ASN A 464 1.56 -17.23 40.13
N LYS A 465 1.05 -15.99 39.95
CA LYS A 465 0.14 -15.27 40.87
C LYS A 465 -1.04 -14.50 40.23
N SER A 466 -1.41 -14.67 38.96
CA SER A 466 -2.64 -14.03 38.44
C SER A 466 -3.25 -14.73 37.23
N ARG A 467 -4.47 -15.29 37.39
CA ARG A 467 -5.11 -16.16 36.37
C ARG A 467 -6.28 -15.50 35.61
N ALA A 468 -6.46 -14.18 35.65
CA ALA A 468 -7.71 -13.55 35.20
C ALA A 468 -7.70 -12.85 33.81
N LYS A 469 -6.61 -12.86 33.02
CA LYS A 469 -6.53 -12.08 31.75
C LYS A 469 -5.85 -12.78 30.55
N ALA A 470 -6.09 -14.09 30.38
CA ALA A 470 -5.43 -14.90 29.35
C ALA A 470 -5.73 -14.50 27.89
N GLY A 471 -6.83 -13.81 27.60
CA GLY A 471 -7.23 -13.42 26.23
C GLY A 471 -6.28 -12.43 25.56
N ARG A 472 -6.03 -11.28 26.22
CA ARG A 472 -5.25 -10.16 25.65
C ARG A 472 -3.76 -10.45 25.50
N SER A 473 -3.17 -11.23 26.42
CA SER A 473 -1.79 -11.71 26.27
C SER A 473 -1.63 -12.50 24.97
N ARG A 474 -2.60 -13.37 24.63
CA ARG A 474 -2.53 -14.21 23.42
C ARG A 474 -2.52 -13.41 22.12
N ASP A 475 -3.23 -12.28 22.05
CA ASP A 475 -3.24 -11.45 20.84
C ASP A 475 -1.93 -10.66 20.67
N ILE A 476 -1.31 -10.22 21.77
CA ILE A 476 0.04 -9.65 21.75
C ILE A 476 1.08 -10.72 21.40
N ASP A 477 0.91 -11.96 21.89
CA ASP A 477 1.73 -13.12 21.56
C ASP A 477 1.70 -13.46 20.06
N ARG A 478 0.50 -13.41 19.49
CA ARG A 478 0.25 -13.54 18.06
C ARG A 478 0.88 -12.42 17.23
N LEU A 479 0.73 -11.17 17.67
CA LEU A 479 1.33 -10.01 17.01
C LEU A 479 2.86 -10.11 16.96
N GLY A 480 3.49 -10.38 18.10
CA GLY A 480 4.94 -10.47 18.13
C GLY A 480 5.47 -11.73 17.45
N HIS A 481 4.71 -12.84 17.42
CA HIS A 481 5.04 -13.97 16.56
C HIS A 481 5.09 -13.57 15.09
N ALA A 482 4.08 -12.85 14.60
CA ALA A 482 4.06 -12.34 13.23
C ALA A 482 5.25 -11.39 12.97
N MET A 483 5.65 -10.57 13.94
CA MET A 483 6.84 -9.71 13.83
C MET A 483 8.15 -10.50 13.79
N ARG A 484 8.27 -11.59 14.55
CA ARG A 484 9.43 -12.49 14.46
C ARG A 484 9.51 -13.16 13.10
N LEU A 485 8.39 -13.65 12.56
CA LEU A 485 8.35 -14.21 11.21
C LEU A 485 8.66 -13.14 10.15
N ALA A 486 8.22 -11.89 10.37
CA ALA A 486 8.59 -10.74 9.55
C ALA A 486 10.09 -10.43 9.59
N TYR A 487 10.69 -10.44 10.78
CA TYR A 487 12.12 -10.24 10.96
C TYR A 487 12.92 -11.37 10.31
N LEU A 488 12.57 -12.63 10.58
CA LEU A 488 13.23 -13.80 9.98
C LEU A 488 13.13 -13.79 8.46
N GLY A 489 11.96 -13.41 7.93
CA GLY A 489 11.76 -13.23 6.50
C GLY A 489 12.68 -12.18 5.89
N ARG A 490 12.83 -11.03 6.56
CA ARG A 490 13.76 -9.96 6.15
C ARG A 490 15.22 -10.41 6.24
N THR A 491 15.64 -11.08 7.31
CA THR A 491 17.05 -11.45 7.51
C THR A 491 17.49 -12.60 6.62
N LYS A 492 16.62 -13.59 6.41
CA LYS A 492 16.90 -14.73 5.53
C LYS A 492 16.70 -14.41 4.05
N GLY A 493 16.06 -13.29 3.75
CA GLY A 493 15.70 -12.96 2.38
C GLY A 493 14.65 -13.92 1.82
N THR A 494 13.61 -14.26 2.59
CA THR A 494 12.59 -15.23 2.19
C THR A 494 11.97 -14.86 0.83
N PRO A 495 12.08 -15.74 -0.17
CA PRO A 495 11.53 -15.52 -1.50
C PRO A 495 10.03 -15.81 -1.54
N ALA A 496 9.32 -15.21 -2.51
CA ALA A 496 7.97 -15.66 -2.84
C ALA A 496 7.99 -17.06 -3.49
N PRO A 497 6.89 -17.84 -3.41
CA PRO A 497 6.82 -19.17 -4.01
C PRO A 497 7.13 -19.15 -5.51
N GLU A 498 7.85 -20.14 -6.02
CA GLU A 498 8.14 -20.25 -7.45
C GLU A 498 6.95 -20.87 -8.19
N VAL A 499 5.94 -20.04 -8.50
CA VAL A 499 4.73 -20.48 -9.22
C VAL A 499 4.46 -19.55 -10.38
N PHE A 500 4.36 -20.09 -11.59
CA PHE A 500 4.11 -19.28 -12.76
C PHE A 500 2.64 -18.85 -12.86
N GLU A 501 1.71 -19.78 -12.73
CA GLU A 501 0.26 -19.51 -12.69
C GLU A 501 -0.41 -20.54 -11.77
N ALA A 502 -1.32 -20.08 -10.91
CA ALA A 502 -2.07 -20.94 -9.99
C ALA A 502 -3.33 -20.25 -9.50
N TRP A 503 -4.21 -21.03 -8.86
CA TRP A 503 -5.40 -20.55 -8.16
C TRP A 503 -5.14 -20.47 -6.66
N VAL A 504 -5.53 -19.36 -6.06
CA VAL A 504 -5.39 -19.11 -4.62
C VAL A 504 -6.63 -18.43 -4.08
N ALA A 505 -7.03 -18.77 -2.86
CA ALA A 505 -8.12 -18.09 -2.19
C ALA A 505 -7.63 -16.80 -1.53
N GLU A 506 -8.38 -15.70 -1.67
CA GLU A 506 -8.14 -14.45 -0.94
C GLU A 506 -8.15 -14.69 0.57
N ARG A 507 -9.05 -15.56 1.03
CA ARG A 507 -9.16 -16.02 2.42
C ARG A 507 -8.41 -17.35 2.60
N SER A 508 -7.94 -17.64 3.80
CA SER A 508 -7.28 -18.91 4.09
C SER A 508 -8.25 -20.07 3.89
N ALA A 509 -7.91 -21.00 2.99
CA ALA A 509 -8.69 -22.22 2.73
C ALA A 509 -8.87 -23.08 4.00
N GLN A 510 -7.97 -22.94 4.97
CA GLN A 510 -8.01 -23.64 6.25
C GLN A 510 -8.82 -22.90 7.34
N ASP A 511 -8.97 -21.57 7.25
CA ASP A 511 -9.73 -20.73 8.19
C ASP A 511 -10.21 -19.46 7.47
N ARG A 512 -11.38 -19.54 6.83
CA ARG A 512 -11.91 -18.51 5.93
C ARG A 512 -12.19 -17.16 6.59
N ARG A 513 -12.23 -17.10 7.92
CA ARG A 513 -12.32 -15.85 8.68
C ARG A 513 -11.07 -14.98 8.53
N LYS A 514 -9.96 -15.55 8.07
CA LYS A 514 -8.66 -14.87 7.94
C LYS A 514 -8.33 -14.62 6.48
N LEU A 515 -7.88 -13.41 6.18
CA LEU A 515 -7.36 -13.04 4.88
C LEU A 515 -5.98 -13.68 4.66
N ALA A 516 -5.84 -14.47 3.61
CA ALA A 516 -4.54 -14.94 3.13
C ALA A 516 -3.84 -13.84 2.33
N LEU A 517 -4.59 -13.14 1.49
CA LEU A 517 -4.11 -12.06 0.63
C LEU A 517 -4.79 -10.74 0.99
N GLU A 518 -4.02 -9.66 0.97
CA GLU A 518 -4.53 -8.29 0.87
C GLU A 518 -4.44 -7.85 -0.59
N ILE A 519 -5.57 -7.50 -1.18
CA ILE A 519 -5.60 -7.06 -2.58
C ILE A 519 -5.31 -5.56 -2.64
N ARG A 520 -4.47 -5.18 -3.59
CA ARG A 520 -3.96 -3.82 -3.77
C ARG A 520 -3.97 -3.43 -5.24
N VAL A 521 -4.04 -2.13 -5.51
CA VAL A 521 -3.86 -1.57 -6.85
C VAL A 521 -2.42 -1.11 -6.99
N LEU A 522 -1.72 -1.63 -7.99
CA LEU A 522 -0.37 -1.19 -8.34
C LEU A 522 -0.46 0.11 -9.15
N LEU A 523 0.04 1.20 -8.59
CA LEU A 523 0.12 2.51 -9.25
C LEU A 523 1.57 2.92 -9.46
N THR A 524 1.86 3.58 -10.57
CA THR A 524 3.13 4.29 -10.78
C THR A 524 3.16 5.59 -9.97
N LYS A 525 4.36 6.15 -9.82
CA LYS A 525 4.54 7.44 -9.13
C LYS A 525 3.77 8.57 -9.83
N ASP A 526 3.80 8.58 -11.16
CA ASP A 526 3.07 9.56 -11.95
C ASP A 526 1.56 9.39 -11.78
N GLN A 527 1.04 8.16 -11.84
CA GLN A 527 -0.38 7.87 -11.63
C GLN A 527 -0.88 8.31 -10.25
N LEU A 528 -0.08 8.10 -9.20
CA LEU A 528 -0.44 8.55 -7.85
C LEU A 528 -0.46 10.09 -7.76
N SER A 529 0.53 10.78 -8.36
CA SER A 529 0.58 12.24 -8.40
C SER A 529 -0.61 12.83 -9.15
N ASP A 530 -0.96 12.24 -10.30
CA ASP A 530 -2.08 12.67 -11.12
C ASP A 530 -3.42 12.48 -10.39
N LEU A 531 -3.60 11.32 -9.74
CA LEU A 531 -4.77 11.05 -8.90
C LEU A 531 -4.90 12.10 -7.79
N GLN A 532 -3.80 12.36 -7.09
CA GLN A 532 -3.77 13.34 -6.01
C GLN A 532 -4.12 14.75 -6.50
N MET A 533 -3.48 15.24 -7.55
CA MET A 533 -3.72 16.57 -8.11
C MET A 533 -5.18 16.74 -8.53
N ALA A 534 -5.73 15.72 -9.16
CA ALA A 534 -7.08 15.82 -9.66
C ALA A 534 -8.13 15.71 -8.54
N LEU A 535 -7.90 14.90 -7.49
CA LEU A 535 -8.74 14.91 -6.29
C LEU A 535 -8.72 16.29 -5.61
N ARG A 536 -7.55 16.94 -5.50
CA ARG A 536 -7.45 18.31 -4.96
C ARG A 536 -8.30 19.31 -5.74
N GLN A 537 -8.21 19.28 -7.07
CA GLN A 537 -8.99 20.18 -7.94
C GLN A 537 -10.50 20.01 -7.74
N ILE A 538 -10.96 18.76 -7.56
CA ILE A 538 -12.38 18.49 -7.34
C ILE A 538 -12.85 19.00 -5.97
N ILE A 539 -12.05 18.83 -4.92
CA ILE A 539 -12.33 19.37 -3.58
C ILE A 539 -12.39 20.89 -3.61
N GLU A 540 -11.38 21.54 -4.20
CA GLU A 540 -11.32 23.01 -4.30
C GLU A 540 -12.51 23.59 -5.08
N ALA A 541 -12.91 22.95 -6.19
CA ALA A 541 -14.06 23.39 -6.98
C ALA A 541 -15.42 23.10 -6.29
N GLY A 542 -15.50 22.06 -5.46
CA GLY A 542 -16.65 21.77 -4.62
C GLY A 542 -16.83 22.78 -3.48
N ASP A 543 -15.74 23.15 -2.81
CA ASP A 543 -15.72 24.13 -1.72
C ASP A 543 -16.10 25.54 -2.18
N LEU A 544 -15.76 25.90 -3.43
CA LEU A 544 -16.10 27.21 -4.03
C LEU A 544 -17.56 27.32 -4.51
N THR A 545 -18.41 26.31 -4.26
CA THR A 545 -19.80 26.23 -4.77
C THR A 545 -19.94 26.34 -6.30
N GLU A 546 -18.84 26.22 -7.04
CA GLU A 546 -18.83 26.27 -8.52
C GLU A 546 -19.27 24.95 -9.16
N LEU A 547 -19.15 23.84 -8.44
CA LEU A 547 -19.67 22.54 -8.85
C LEU A 547 -21.00 22.25 -8.15
N ALA A 548 -22.00 21.85 -8.92
CA ALA A 548 -23.19 21.27 -8.32
C ALA A 548 -22.82 19.92 -7.65
N PRO A 549 -23.40 19.56 -6.49
CA PRO A 549 -23.01 18.36 -5.72
C PRO A 549 -22.97 17.06 -6.54
N GLN A 550 -23.79 16.95 -7.59
CA GLN A 550 -23.82 15.84 -8.53
C GLN A 550 -22.58 15.74 -9.45
N ASP A 551 -21.92 16.85 -9.74
CA ASP A 551 -20.79 16.93 -10.67
C ASP A 551 -19.48 16.57 -9.98
N PHE A 552 -19.33 16.92 -8.69
CA PHE A 552 -18.19 16.55 -7.83
C PHE A 552 -17.91 15.04 -7.88
N PHE A 553 -18.91 14.23 -7.55
CA PHE A 553 -18.74 12.79 -7.41
C PHE A 553 -18.52 12.08 -8.75
N THR A 554 -19.20 12.56 -9.79
CA THR A 554 -18.98 12.13 -11.17
C THR A 554 -17.53 12.38 -11.59
N GLN A 555 -16.92 13.48 -11.14
CA GLN A 555 -15.51 13.75 -11.39
C GLN A 555 -14.57 12.84 -10.58
N VAL A 556 -14.84 12.59 -9.29
CA VAL A 556 -13.97 11.72 -8.45
C VAL A 556 -13.91 10.31 -9.03
N ARG A 557 -15.06 9.75 -9.41
CA ARG A 557 -15.11 8.43 -10.06
C ARG A 557 -14.36 8.38 -11.38
N LYS A 558 -14.43 9.44 -12.19
CA LYS A 558 -13.68 9.52 -13.45
C LYS A 558 -12.17 9.51 -13.21
N LEU A 559 -11.70 10.17 -12.16
CA LEU A 559 -10.28 10.20 -11.81
C LEU A 559 -9.75 8.86 -11.35
N LEU A 560 -10.52 8.12 -10.54
CA LEU A 560 -10.16 6.76 -10.14
C LEU A 560 -9.88 5.86 -11.34
N ILE A 561 -10.73 5.94 -12.36
CA ILE A 561 -10.53 5.21 -13.63
C ILE A 561 -9.29 5.70 -14.36
N LEU A 562 -9.07 7.03 -14.41
CA LEU A 562 -7.92 7.62 -15.11
C LEU A 562 -6.59 7.31 -14.41
N ALA A 563 -6.55 7.29 -13.08
CA ALA A 563 -5.36 6.90 -12.32
C ALA A 563 -4.99 5.42 -12.51
N GLN A 564 -5.99 4.58 -12.76
CA GLN A 564 -5.80 3.17 -13.13
C GLN A 564 -5.45 2.97 -14.64
N ARG A 565 -5.52 4.06 -15.43
CA ARG A 565 -5.02 4.17 -16.81
C ARG A 565 -3.63 4.80 -16.83
N ASP A 566 -3.02 4.82 -18.01
CA ASP A 566 -1.78 5.56 -18.31
C ASP A 566 -1.90 7.05 -17.90
N SER A 567 -0.88 7.58 -17.21
CA SER A 567 -0.76 9.00 -16.82
C SER A 567 -0.79 9.95 -18.02
N SER A 568 -0.38 9.49 -19.20
CA SER A 568 -0.27 10.34 -20.39
C SER A 568 -1.61 10.78 -21.02
N GLU A 569 -2.74 10.19 -20.62
CA GLU A 569 -4.09 10.59 -21.05
C GLU A 569 -4.69 11.71 -20.18
N LEU A 570 -4.18 11.93 -18.96
CA LEU A 570 -4.65 12.99 -18.06
C LEU A 570 -4.42 14.40 -18.62
N ALA A 571 -3.29 14.61 -19.31
CA ALA A 571 -2.96 15.89 -19.93
C ALA A 571 -3.93 16.31 -21.06
N ARG A 572 -4.77 15.40 -21.56
CA ARG A 572 -5.69 15.63 -22.70
C ARG A 572 -7.17 15.62 -22.32
N ALA A 573 -7.54 15.28 -21.10
CA ALA A 573 -8.93 15.07 -20.71
C ALA A 573 -9.70 16.38 -20.47
N LYS A 574 -10.01 17.14 -21.54
CA LYS A 574 -10.96 18.26 -21.49
C LYS A 574 -12.42 17.83 -21.66
N THR A 575 -12.67 16.60 -22.12
CA THR A 575 -14.02 16.05 -22.33
C THR A 575 -13.98 14.54 -22.15
N LEU A 576 -14.38 14.05 -20.98
CA LEU A 576 -14.81 12.66 -20.80
C LEU A 576 -16.00 12.67 -19.84
N GLY A 577 -17.19 12.85 -20.42
CA GLY A 577 -18.47 12.67 -19.77
C GLY A 577 -19.17 11.46 -20.35
N ASP A 578 -18.80 10.26 -19.91
CA ASP A 578 -19.58 9.06 -20.20
C ASP A 578 -19.54 8.09 -19.01
N SER A 579 -20.71 7.80 -18.45
CA SER A 579 -20.96 6.74 -17.46
C SER A 579 -20.60 5.34 -17.98
N VAL A 580 -20.49 5.17 -19.30
CA VAL A 580 -20.12 3.92 -19.98
C VAL A 580 -18.69 3.48 -19.64
N VAL A 581 -17.76 4.43 -19.47
CA VAL A 581 -16.34 4.14 -19.17
C VAL A 581 -16.15 3.59 -17.75
N LEU A 582 -17.00 4.04 -16.83
CA LEU A 582 -17.02 3.61 -15.43
C LEU A 582 -17.59 2.21 -15.28
N GLY A 583 -18.66 1.88 -16.01
CA GLY A 583 -19.18 0.50 -16.07
C GLY A 583 -18.14 -0.48 -16.59
N GLU A 584 -17.44 -0.12 -17.68
CA GLU A 584 -16.45 -1.00 -18.31
C GLU A 584 -15.31 -1.44 -17.38
N TYR A 585 -14.84 -0.56 -16.49
CA TYR A 585 -13.75 -0.92 -15.56
C TYR A 585 -14.27 -1.65 -14.32
N LEU A 586 -15.41 -1.23 -13.76
CA LEU A 586 -16.01 -1.83 -12.56
C LEU A 586 -16.58 -3.23 -12.83
N GLU A 587 -17.12 -3.50 -14.03
CA GLU A 587 -17.65 -4.82 -14.43
C GLU A 587 -16.61 -5.96 -14.33
N GLY A 588 -15.32 -5.64 -14.32
CA GLY A 588 -14.26 -6.64 -14.24
C GLY A 588 -13.69 -6.83 -12.83
N LEU A 589 -13.84 -5.88 -11.93
CA LEU A 589 -13.13 -5.92 -10.64
C LEU A 589 -13.86 -6.85 -9.66
N PRO A 590 -13.16 -7.80 -9.01
CA PRO A 590 -13.73 -8.57 -7.92
C PRO A 590 -14.07 -7.72 -6.67
N TYR A 591 -13.62 -6.46 -6.64
CA TYR A 591 -13.69 -5.59 -5.47
C TYR A 591 -14.30 -4.23 -5.82
N GLN A 592 -15.24 -3.79 -4.99
CA GLN A 592 -15.80 -2.44 -5.04
C GLN A 592 -15.17 -1.61 -3.91
N SER A 593 -14.66 -0.42 -4.24
CA SER A 593 -14.29 0.61 -3.27
C SER A 593 -15.53 1.24 -2.61
N ALA A 594 -15.35 1.89 -1.46
CA ALA A 594 -16.44 2.55 -0.73
C ALA A 594 -17.13 3.63 -1.59
N LEU A 595 -16.39 4.41 -2.38
CA LEU A 595 -16.98 5.39 -3.29
C LEU A 595 -17.53 4.78 -4.59
N THR A 596 -17.20 3.54 -4.95
CA THR A 596 -17.86 2.92 -6.12
C THR A 596 -19.30 2.46 -5.85
N GLY A 597 -19.66 2.26 -4.58
CA GLY A 597 -21.01 1.84 -4.16
C GLY A 597 -21.97 2.99 -3.87
N ILE A 598 -21.48 4.22 -3.70
CA ILE A 598 -22.35 5.40 -3.58
C ILE A 598 -22.78 5.78 -4.99
N ASP A 599 -24.08 5.81 -5.27
CA ASP A 599 -24.61 6.32 -6.52
C ASP A 599 -25.16 7.74 -6.35
N LYS A 600 -25.62 8.33 -7.45
CA LYS A 600 -26.17 9.70 -7.43
C LYS A 600 -27.35 9.83 -6.47
N GLU A 601 -28.19 8.79 -6.40
CA GLU A 601 -29.37 8.77 -5.53
C GLU A 601 -28.97 8.69 -4.06
N SER A 602 -28.02 7.82 -3.73
CA SER A 602 -27.42 7.68 -2.40
C SER A 602 -26.78 9.00 -1.93
N TRP A 603 -26.04 9.68 -2.79
CA TRP A 603 -25.40 10.97 -2.46
C TRP A 603 -26.41 12.10 -2.18
N LEU A 604 -27.50 12.15 -2.96
CA LEU A 604 -28.56 13.13 -2.76
C LEU A 604 -29.39 12.82 -1.51
N ALA A 605 -29.53 11.52 -1.17
CA ALA A 605 -30.20 11.07 0.04
C ALA A 605 -29.37 11.30 1.31
N MET A 606 -28.05 11.45 1.20
CA MET A 606 -27.17 11.69 2.35
C MET A 606 -27.50 12.99 3.08
N GLY A 607 -27.32 12.98 4.40
CA GLY A 607 -27.33 14.20 5.20
C GLY A 607 -26.15 15.12 4.86
N ALA A 608 -26.20 16.39 5.27
CA ALA A 608 -25.07 17.31 5.12
C ALA A 608 -23.81 16.82 5.87
N GLY A 609 -23.99 16.18 7.03
CA GLY A 609 -22.89 15.59 7.79
C GLY A 609 -22.22 14.40 7.09
N GLU A 610 -23.01 13.48 6.54
CA GLU A 610 -22.49 12.31 5.80
C GLU A 610 -21.71 12.72 4.55
N ARG A 611 -22.20 13.73 3.81
CA ARG A 611 -21.45 14.30 2.68
C ARG A 611 -20.12 14.91 3.11
N GLN A 612 -20.09 15.61 4.25
CA GLN A 612 -18.86 16.17 4.80
C GLN A 612 -17.88 15.06 5.19
N GLU A 613 -18.34 13.96 5.80
CA GLU A 613 -17.46 12.83 6.14
C GLU A 613 -16.79 12.20 4.92
N VAL A 614 -17.49 12.15 3.78
CA VAL A 614 -16.90 11.69 2.50
C VAL A 614 -15.83 12.65 1.99
N ILE A 615 -16.08 13.96 2.03
CA ILE A 615 -15.10 14.99 1.64
C ILE A 615 -13.86 14.89 2.54
N ASP A 616 -14.07 14.79 3.85
CA ASP A 616 -13.03 14.66 4.87
C ASP A 616 -12.16 13.41 4.68
N ASP A 617 -12.76 12.30 4.24
CA ASP A 617 -12.05 11.06 3.90
C ASP A 617 -11.18 11.24 2.66
N ILE A 618 -11.69 11.92 1.62
CA ILE A 618 -10.93 12.24 0.40
C ILE A 618 -9.74 13.15 0.73
N GLU A 619 -9.92 14.20 1.54
CA GLU A 619 -8.83 15.08 1.98
C GLU A 619 -7.72 14.31 2.72
N ALA A 620 -8.09 13.39 3.60
CA ALA A 620 -7.13 12.55 4.31
C ALA A 620 -6.36 11.62 3.37
N LYS A 621 -7.03 11.03 2.37
CA LYS A 621 -6.39 10.21 1.33
C LYS A 621 -5.43 11.02 0.46
N ILE A 622 -5.79 12.26 0.09
CA ILE A 622 -4.90 13.19 -0.63
C ILE A 622 -3.60 13.42 0.15
N GLN A 623 -3.69 13.58 1.47
CA GLN A 623 -2.51 13.74 2.32
C GLN A 623 -1.70 12.44 2.44
N LEU A 624 -2.36 11.28 2.56
CA LEU A 624 -1.68 9.99 2.52
C LEU A 624 -0.89 9.80 1.21
N TYR A 625 -1.44 10.23 0.08
CA TYR A 625 -0.77 10.15 -1.22
C TYR A 625 0.45 11.04 -1.30
N GLN A 626 0.42 12.22 -0.66
CA GLN A 626 1.60 13.06 -0.51
C GLN A 626 2.71 12.32 0.26
N ASP A 627 2.34 11.73 1.40
CA ASP A 627 3.28 11.02 2.27
C ASP A 627 3.92 9.81 1.57
N ILE A 628 3.16 9.10 0.73
CA ILE A 628 3.65 7.99 -0.10
C ILE A 628 4.55 8.51 -1.23
N HIS A 629 4.12 9.55 -1.93
CA HIS A 629 4.87 10.17 -3.02
C HIS A 629 6.26 10.65 -2.58
N ASP A 630 6.35 11.27 -1.40
CA ASP A 630 7.58 11.88 -0.89
C ASP A 630 8.54 10.84 -0.29
N ASN A 631 8.03 9.66 0.09
CA ASN A 631 8.85 8.59 0.65
C ASN A 631 9.47 7.72 -0.45
N GLN A 632 10.73 8.01 -0.79
CA GLN A 632 11.48 7.33 -1.85
C GLN A 632 11.66 5.82 -1.61
N ASP A 633 11.74 5.38 -0.35
CA ASP A 633 11.98 3.98 0.02
C ASP A 633 10.78 3.06 -0.27
N LEU A 634 9.61 3.63 -0.54
CA LEU A 634 8.41 2.87 -0.90
C LEU A 634 8.38 2.47 -2.39
N TRP A 635 9.05 3.24 -3.24
CA TRP A 635 8.92 3.13 -4.69
C TRP A 635 9.82 2.03 -5.27
N ILE A 636 9.25 1.17 -6.11
CA ILE A 636 9.94 -0.01 -6.64
C ILE A 636 10.06 0.12 -8.16
N THR A 637 11.29 0.09 -8.67
CA THR A 637 11.55 0.11 -10.12
C THR A 637 11.44 -1.30 -10.71
N LEU A 638 10.65 -1.49 -11.77
CA LEU A 638 10.47 -2.80 -12.43
C LEU A 638 11.41 -2.99 -13.64
N ASP A 639 11.95 -1.90 -14.18
CA ASP A 639 12.62 -1.80 -15.47
C ASP A 639 14.10 -1.41 -15.36
N ASP A 640 14.73 -1.72 -14.21
CA ASP A 640 16.06 -1.24 -13.82
C ASP A 640 16.18 0.30 -13.75
N GLY A 641 15.06 1.01 -13.61
CA GLY A 641 15.03 2.46 -13.44
C GLY A 641 15.25 3.24 -14.74
N ARG A 642 14.94 2.65 -15.90
CA ARG A 642 15.01 3.35 -17.20
C ARG A 642 14.05 4.54 -17.23
N ILE A 643 12.91 4.47 -16.54
CA ILE A 643 11.95 5.57 -16.41
C ILE A 643 11.68 5.85 -14.92
N LYS A 644 12.11 7.02 -14.41
CA LYS A 644 11.97 7.38 -12.99
C LYS A 644 10.51 7.48 -12.50
N GLY A 645 9.57 7.84 -13.38
CA GLY A 645 8.13 7.94 -13.09
C GLY A 645 7.40 6.60 -13.04
N ASP A 646 8.01 5.53 -13.57
CA ASP A 646 7.41 4.19 -13.67
C ASP A 646 7.68 3.32 -12.45
N ALA A 647 8.33 3.88 -11.42
CA ALA A 647 8.43 3.20 -10.14
C ALA A 647 7.02 2.98 -9.59
N VAL A 648 6.76 1.76 -9.10
CA VAL A 648 5.43 1.33 -8.69
C VAL A 648 5.32 1.21 -7.17
N TYR A 649 4.09 1.39 -6.68
CA TYR A 649 3.72 1.13 -5.30
C TYR A 649 2.32 0.47 -5.23
N PRO A 650 2.14 -0.61 -4.45
CA PRO A 650 0.84 -1.24 -4.28
C PRO A 650 0.01 -0.52 -3.18
N ILE A 651 -0.98 0.27 -3.61
CA ILE A 651 -1.92 1.01 -2.76
C ILE A 651 -3.05 0.08 -2.30
N SER A 652 -3.38 0.11 -1.00
CA SER A 652 -4.48 -0.71 -0.46
C SER A 652 -5.83 -0.27 -1.04
N LEU A 653 -6.75 -1.21 -1.28
CA LEU A 653 -8.10 -0.89 -1.74
C LEU A 653 -8.86 0.02 -0.76
N THR A 654 -8.54 -0.04 0.54
CA THR A 654 -9.15 0.85 1.54
C THR A 654 -8.63 2.28 1.49
N ASP A 655 -7.45 2.48 0.89
CA ASP A 655 -6.80 3.78 0.78
C ASP A 655 -7.13 4.45 -0.56
N LEU A 656 -7.82 3.76 -1.47
CA LEU A 656 -8.40 4.36 -2.66
C LEU A 656 -9.67 5.13 -2.28
N PRO A 657 -9.96 6.27 -2.94
CA PRO A 657 -11.21 6.99 -2.73
C PRO A 657 -12.37 6.02 -3.01
#